data_AF-A0A9W8EDE6-F1
#
_entry.id   AF-A0A9W8EDE6-F1
#
_cell.length_a   1.000
_cell.length_b   1.000
_cell.length_c   1.000
_cell.angle_alpha   90.00
_cell.angle_beta   90.00
_cell.angle_gamma   90.00
#
_symmetry.space_group_name_H-M   'P 1'
#
loop_
_entity.id
_entity.type
_entity.pdbx_description
1 polymer ?
#
loop_
_entity_poly.entity_id
_entity_poly.type
_entity_poly.pdbx_seq_one_letter_code
_entity_poly.pdbx_strand_id
1 'polypeptide(L)'
;MHLVSVYSAVGLALLLAQPAAVVSHPSTRRRVQPFGPSLKHHSFTQHATNLASAQLFSAFNSARPQDCKAAAISQAKAHTELDDHDFVVKDAYRSDHNGVTHVYLRQLHKGVEIINADMNINLDSNCKVISVGNTFHPHAKLAGSSSQSPAKSPATPSPATEPAHIGMWGFVRGQLGALGQVVLGVNDWLTGLDYWQGDHSEFALPQSLADSLAKVADTKDGSNGPLSPVMALVHLLKHIGEELAHDHDIHLEHVSSLTGEPYSVLKNVALAVGKEVPARFRYVLNEDGELEQVWDLELEMEENWIHGHVSATTGKVLSLVDWVADAQYNVYPLGVNDPLEGERALLKDPANENASPFGWHDTGNSKSYTDTRGNNVNAQANPDGGYEWENNHRPDGGESLIFDFPLNLTSQPKDYIDAAVTNLFYLNNMIHDLFYQYGFNEKAGNFQQNNFERGGLGNDAVIANAQDGSGYNNANFATPPDGRNGKMRMYVWNGVDPNRDGDLESGIVIHEYAHGISIRLTGGPANSGCLGWGEAGGMGEGWGDFFATILRMKQSDINTAVYPMGSYANGGEGIRRYPYSTNSTTNPSTYKIMDGPAYWGVHAKGEVWAEMLYEMYWALVDAYGFTPDWFSASHDHGNTLALQLVVDGLSLQPCRPSFMDARDAIIQADEVLTGGKNHCLLWKAFAKRGLGVDAKIRGDTPWGGGIRTDSFDAPTKCRAPSDNDSA
;
A
#
# COMPACT_ATOMS: atom_id res chain seq x y z
N MET A 1 -75.19 49.43 -15.03
CA MET A 1 -74.30 49.96 -16.08
C MET A 1 -73.32 48.86 -16.45
N HIS A 2 -73.46 48.35 -17.69
CA HIS A 2 -72.59 47.47 -18.51
C HIS A 2 -71.78 46.34 -17.81
N LEU A 3 -72.09 45.04 -17.99
CA LEU A 3 -71.80 44.14 -19.15
C LEU A 3 -70.27 44.13 -19.48
N VAL A 4 -69.50 43.03 -19.58
CA VAL A 4 -69.81 41.61 -19.84
C VAL A 4 -68.52 40.75 -19.73
N SER A 5 -68.68 39.48 -19.30
CA SER A 5 -67.89 38.24 -19.60
C SER A 5 -66.40 38.09 -19.24
N VAL A 6 -65.86 36.90 -18.89
CA VAL A 6 -66.36 35.51 -18.69
C VAL A 6 -65.24 34.73 -17.96
N TYR A 7 -65.65 33.95 -16.94
CA TYR A 7 -65.19 32.64 -16.40
C TYR A 7 -63.76 32.10 -16.67
N SER A 8 -63.13 31.22 -15.88
CA SER A 8 -63.16 30.70 -14.49
C SER A 8 -62.19 29.49 -14.50
N ALA A 9 -61.49 29.26 -13.37
CA ALA A 9 -60.64 28.09 -13.05
C ALA A 9 -59.33 27.97 -13.88
N VAL A 10 -58.14 27.74 -13.30
CA VAL A 10 -57.78 26.62 -12.42
C VAL A 10 -56.68 27.04 -11.45
N GLY A 11 -56.86 26.73 -10.16
CA GLY A 11 -55.81 26.76 -9.16
C GLY A 11 -56.18 25.72 -8.09
N LEU A 12 -55.58 24.53 -8.17
CA LEU A 12 -55.66 23.53 -7.11
C LEU A 12 -54.37 22.73 -7.04
N ALA A 13 -53.93 22.52 -5.80
CA ALA A 13 -52.70 21.89 -5.38
C ALA A 13 -52.51 20.44 -5.87
N LEU A 14 -51.26 20.08 -6.14
CA LEU A 14 -50.76 18.71 -6.04
C LEU A 14 -49.49 18.72 -5.16
N LEU A 15 -49.52 17.94 -4.08
CA LEU A 15 -48.33 17.46 -3.39
C LEU A 15 -47.44 16.71 -4.38
N LEU A 16 -46.14 17.02 -4.40
CA LEU A 16 -45.12 16.15 -5.00
C LEU A 16 -43.94 16.00 -4.04
N ALA A 17 -43.43 14.77 -4.06
CA ALA A 17 -42.46 14.14 -3.19
C ALA A 17 -41.16 14.92 -2.98
N GLN A 18 -40.65 14.89 -1.75
CA GLN A 18 -39.24 15.13 -1.47
C GLN A 18 -38.46 13.84 -1.72
N PRO A 19 -37.34 13.85 -2.46
CA PRO A 19 -36.46 12.70 -2.50
C PRO A 19 -35.76 12.57 -1.15
N ALA A 20 -35.74 11.35 -0.60
CA ALA A 20 -34.95 11.03 0.57
C ALA A 20 -33.47 11.35 0.29
N ALA A 21 -32.85 12.10 1.19
CA ALA A 21 -31.42 12.37 1.16
C ALA A 21 -30.67 11.04 1.33
N VAL A 22 -29.97 10.60 0.28
CA VAL A 22 -28.96 9.55 0.39
C VAL A 22 -27.78 10.17 1.13
N VAL A 23 -27.59 9.77 2.39
CA VAL A 23 -26.36 10.04 3.12
C VAL A 23 -25.33 9.06 2.56
N SER A 24 -24.44 9.53 1.68
CA SER A 24 -23.25 8.79 1.28
C SER A 24 -22.26 8.81 2.44
N HIS A 25 -22.01 7.66 3.07
CA HIS A 25 -20.82 7.51 3.90
C HIS A 25 -19.60 7.39 2.98
N PRO A 26 -18.55 8.20 3.15
CA PRO A 26 -17.30 8.00 2.42
C PRO A 26 -16.67 6.71 2.93
N SER A 27 -16.75 5.63 2.15
CA SER A 27 -16.00 4.40 2.41
C SER A 27 -14.54 4.69 2.04
N THR A 28 -13.72 4.96 3.04
CA THR A 28 -12.27 5.04 2.89
C THR A 28 -11.73 3.65 2.58
N ARG A 29 -10.94 3.49 1.51
CA ARG A 29 -10.20 2.26 1.19
C ARG A 29 -9.48 1.77 2.45
N ARG A 30 -9.94 0.68 3.05
CA ARG A 30 -9.24 -0.01 4.14
C ARG A 30 -8.57 -1.24 3.55
N ARG A 31 -7.24 -1.25 3.51
CA ARG A 31 -6.47 -2.42 3.09
C ARG A 31 -6.72 -3.58 4.06
N VAL A 32 -6.87 -4.78 3.52
CA VAL A 32 -7.13 -5.99 4.30
C VAL A 32 -5.95 -6.95 4.11
N GLN A 33 -5.24 -7.29 5.19
CA GLN A 33 -4.10 -8.22 5.10
C GLN A 33 -4.57 -9.63 4.71
N PRO A 34 -4.05 -10.23 3.62
CA PRO A 34 -4.37 -11.60 3.25
C PRO A 34 -3.85 -12.63 4.27
N PHE A 35 -4.65 -13.67 4.56
CA PHE A 35 -4.24 -14.80 5.39
C PHE A 35 -5.00 -16.08 5.03
N GLY A 36 -4.50 -17.24 5.44
CA GLY A 36 -5.18 -18.53 5.26
C GLY A 36 -4.44 -19.71 5.90
N PRO A 37 -5.06 -20.91 5.91
CA PRO A 37 -4.48 -22.09 6.55
C PRO A 37 -3.24 -22.61 5.81
N SER A 38 -2.20 -22.98 6.55
CA SER A 38 -1.00 -23.62 5.99
C SER A 38 -1.23 -25.11 5.71
N LEU A 39 -1.02 -25.53 4.46
CA LEU A 39 -1.19 -26.93 4.04
C LEU A 39 0.15 -27.68 4.11
N LYS A 40 0.33 -28.48 5.16
CA LYS A 40 1.60 -29.22 5.40
C LYS A 40 1.91 -30.30 4.37
N HIS A 41 0.90 -30.74 3.60
CA HIS A 41 1.01 -31.81 2.60
C HIS A 41 1.24 -31.32 1.17
N HIS A 42 1.44 -30.01 0.96
CA HIS A 42 1.75 -29.50 -0.38
C HIS A 42 3.04 -30.13 -0.91
N SER A 43 3.07 -30.45 -2.20
CA SER A 43 4.24 -31.05 -2.83
C SER A 43 4.45 -30.54 -4.25
N PHE A 44 5.70 -30.57 -4.70
CA PHE A 44 6.08 -30.28 -6.07
C PHE A 44 7.06 -31.34 -6.56
N THR A 45 6.71 -32.05 -7.62
CA THR A 45 7.50 -33.12 -8.22
C THR A 45 7.94 -32.73 -9.62
N GLN A 46 9.25 -32.81 -9.90
CA GLN A 46 9.81 -32.63 -11.24
C GLN A 46 10.13 -33.99 -11.86
N HIS A 47 9.86 -34.14 -13.16
CA HIS A 47 10.18 -35.34 -13.93
C HIS A 47 11.32 -35.04 -14.93
N ALA A 48 12.22 -36.00 -15.13
CA ALA A 48 13.36 -35.82 -16.04
C ALA A 48 12.91 -35.61 -17.50
N THR A 49 13.26 -34.45 -18.05
CA THR A 49 13.05 -34.07 -19.44
C THR A 49 14.37 -34.03 -20.20
N ASN A 50 14.50 -34.83 -21.27
CA ASN A 50 15.56 -34.63 -22.26
C ASN A 50 15.18 -33.44 -23.14
N LEU A 51 15.46 -32.22 -22.69
CA LEU A 51 15.14 -30.97 -23.40
C LEU A 51 16.03 -30.70 -24.64
N ALA A 52 17.00 -31.58 -24.94
CA ALA A 52 18.03 -31.34 -25.95
C ALA A 52 17.59 -31.55 -27.43
N SER A 53 16.33 -31.85 -27.73
CA SER A 53 15.89 -32.13 -29.11
C SER A 53 14.75 -31.25 -29.63
N ALA A 54 14.30 -30.24 -28.87
CA ALA A 54 13.15 -29.41 -29.24
C ALA A 54 13.40 -28.41 -30.39
N GLN A 55 14.65 -28.27 -30.88
CA GLN A 55 14.96 -27.27 -31.92
C GLN A 55 14.87 -27.76 -33.37
N LEU A 56 14.57 -29.03 -33.69
CA LEU A 56 14.71 -29.49 -35.08
C LEU A 56 13.65 -30.44 -35.68
N PHE A 57 12.50 -30.73 -35.03
CA PHE A 57 11.47 -31.56 -35.67
C PHE A 57 10.09 -30.91 -35.79
N SER A 58 9.88 -30.36 -36.98
CA SER A 58 8.67 -30.31 -37.82
C SER A 58 7.28 -30.34 -37.17
N ALA A 59 6.54 -29.30 -37.51
CA ALA A 59 5.11 -29.01 -37.34
C ALA A 59 4.12 -30.04 -37.95
N PHE A 60 4.32 -31.35 -37.76
CA PHE A 60 3.44 -32.36 -38.36
C PHE A 60 3.03 -33.54 -37.46
N ASN A 61 3.28 -33.47 -36.14
CA ASN A 61 2.76 -34.49 -35.21
C ASN A 61 2.59 -34.00 -33.75
N SER A 62 2.15 -32.76 -33.55
CA SER A 62 1.78 -32.29 -32.20
C SER A 62 0.44 -32.92 -31.80
N ALA A 63 0.44 -33.68 -30.70
CA ALA A 63 -0.78 -34.12 -30.04
C ALA A 63 -1.67 -32.89 -29.71
N ARG A 64 -2.99 -33.04 -29.87
CA ARG A 64 -3.93 -31.95 -29.58
C ARG A 64 -3.95 -31.73 -28.06
N PRO A 65 -4.23 -30.51 -27.56
CA PRO A 65 -4.39 -30.26 -26.11
C PRO A 65 -5.35 -31.24 -25.40
N GLN A 66 -6.36 -31.74 -26.14
CA GLN A 66 -7.28 -32.78 -25.66
C GLN A 66 -6.59 -34.11 -25.29
N ASP A 67 -5.50 -34.48 -25.98
CA ASP A 67 -4.76 -35.72 -25.72
C ASP A 67 -3.93 -35.62 -24.42
N CYS A 68 -3.40 -34.42 -24.13
CA CYS A 68 -2.62 -34.17 -22.92
C CYS A 68 -3.50 -34.11 -21.65
N LYS A 69 -4.78 -33.72 -21.77
CA LYS A 69 -5.74 -33.71 -20.65
C LYS A 69 -5.96 -35.11 -20.08
N ALA A 70 -6.08 -36.13 -20.92
CA ALA A 70 -6.23 -37.52 -20.46
C ALA A 70 -4.98 -38.02 -19.73
N ALA A 71 -3.78 -37.66 -20.21
CA ALA A 71 -2.53 -37.99 -19.54
C ALA A 71 -2.41 -37.30 -18.16
N ALA A 72 -2.83 -36.04 -18.06
CA ALA A 72 -2.89 -35.31 -16.80
C ALA A 72 -3.87 -35.94 -15.79
N ILE A 73 -5.07 -36.32 -16.22
CA ILE A 73 -6.06 -37.01 -15.36
C ILE A 73 -5.50 -38.35 -14.86
N SER A 74 -4.88 -39.14 -15.74
CA SER A 74 -4.23 -40.39 -15.36
C SER A 74 -3.12 -40.18 -14.31
N GLN A 75 -2.31 -39.14 -14.49
CA GLN A 75 -1.27 -38.76 -13.53
C GLN A 75 -1.86 -38.32 -12.18
N ALA A 76 -2.94 -37.53 -12.18
CA ALA A 76 -3.60 -37.08 -10.96
C ALA A 76 -4.08 -38.26 -10.10
N LYS A 77 -4.74 -39.25 -10.72
CA LYS A 77 -5.18 -40.48 -10.05
C LYS A 77 -4.03 -41.27 -9.46
N ALA A 78 -2.97 -41.48 -10.25
CA ALA A 78 -1.79 -42.21 -9.81
C ALA A 78 -1.06 -41.52 -8.63
N HIS A 79 -1.18 -40.19 -8.53
CA HIS A 79 -0.49 -39.40 -7.52
C HIS A 79 -1.28 -39.22 -6.21
N THR A 80 -2.60 -39.42 -6.23
CA THR A 80 -3.48 -39.07 -5.10
C THR A 80 -4.42 -40.17 -4.62
N GLU A 81 -4.49 -41.31 -5.31
CA GLU A 81 -5.45 -42.39 -5.03
C GLU A 81 -6.93 -41.95 -5.09
N LEU A 82 -7.21 -40.79 -5.70
CA LEU A 82 -8.55 -40.24 -5.92
C LEU A 82 -9.09 -40.65 -7.30
N ASP A 83 -10.42 -40.77 -7.42
CA ASP A 83 -11.10 -41.18 -8.65
C ASP A 83 -11.62 -39.98 -9.46
N ASP A 84 -12.17 -40.22 -10.67
CA ASP A 84 -12.69 -39.16 -11.56
C ASP A 84 -13.79 -38.28 -10.94
N HIS A 85 -14.45 -38.75 -9.88
CA HIS A 85 -15.51 -38.02 -9.21
C HIS A 85 -15.03 -37.13 -8.06
N ASP A 86 -13.75 -37.25 -7.69
CA ASP A 86 -13.13 -36.55 -6.56
C ASP A 86 -12.38 -35.28 -6.98
N PHE A 87 -12.35 -34.95 -8.27
CA PHE A 87 -11.76 -33.71 -8.77
C PHE A 87 -12.38 -33.29 -10.11
N VAL A 88 -12.24 -32.02 -10.45
CA VAL A 88 -12.68 -31.45 -11.73
C VAL A 88 -11.50 -30.75 -12.41
N VAL A 89 -11.42 -30.83 -13.74
CA VAL A 89 -10.46 -30.04 -14.52
C VAL A 89 -11.03 -28.63 -14.69
N LYS A 90 -10.37 -27.65 -14.08
CA LYS A 90 -10.77 -26.25 -14.13
C LYS A 90 -10.35 -25.58 -15.43
N ASP A 91 -9.15 -25.88 -15.90
CA ASP A 91 -8.63 -25.35 -17.16
C ASP A 91 -7.55 -26.25 -17.77
N ALA A 92 -7.37 -26.13 -19.08
CA ALA A 92 -6.28 -26.76 -19.80
C ALA A 92 -5.92 -25.95 -21.06
N TYR A 93 -4.69 -25.44 -21.10
CA TYR A 93 -4.19 -24.66 -22.24
C TYR A 93 -2.74 -25.00 -22.57
N ARG A 94 -2.30 -24.63 -23.78
CA ARG A 94 -0.93 -24.84 -24.25
C ARG A 94 -0.25 -23.49 -24.45
N SER A 95 0.97 -23.36 -23.92
CA SER A 95 1.82 -22.20 -24.12
C SER A 95 2.44 -22.24 -25.52
N ASP A 96 2.14 -21.23 -26.36
CA ASP A 96 2.55 -21.22 -27.77
C ASP A 96 4.08 -21.14 -27.96
N HIS A 97 4.76 -20.41 -27.07
CA HIS A 97 6.19 -20.12 -27.19
C HIS A 97 7.11 -21.32 -26.86
N ASN A 98 6.63 -22.30 -26.07
CA ASN A 98 7.43 -23.44 -25.62
C ASN A 98 6.73 -24.80 -25.82
N GLY A 99 5.47 -24.80 -26.24
CA GLY A 99 4.68 -26.00 -26.48
C GLY A 99 4.28 -26.78 -25.23
N VAL A 100 4.49 -26.25 -24.02
CA VAL A 100 4.09 -26.87 -22.75
C VAL A 100 2.59 -26.77 -22.59
N THR A 101 1.95 -27.87 -22.22
CA THR A 101 0.53 -27.91 -21.87
C THR A 101 0.37 -27.87 -20.36
N HIS A 102 -0.47 -26.96 -19.87
CA HIS A 102 -0.81 -26.76 -18.47
C HIS A 102 -2.21 -27.30 -18.22
N VAL A 103 -2.39 -28.14 -17.19
CA VAL A 103 -3.70 -28.68 -16.78
C VAL A 103 -3.90 -28.40 -15.30
N TYR A 104 -5.02 -27.78 -14.95
CA TYR A 104 -5.37 -27.39 -13.59
C TYR A 104 -6.58 -28.18 -13.11
N LEU A 105 -6.45 -28.82 -11.94
CA LEU A 105 -7.49 -29.63 -11.32
C LEU A 105 -7.80 -29.12 -9.91
N ARG A 106 -9.06 -29.23 -9.50
CA ARG A 106 -9.53 -28.89 -8.15
C ARG A 106 -10.21 -30.09 -7.50
N GLN A 107 -9.85 -30.39 -6.25
CA GLN A 107 -10.43 -31.50 -5.50
C GLN A 107 -11.89 -31.19 -5.12
N LEU A 108 -12.71 -32.23 -5.11
CA LEU A 108 -14.10 -32.23 -4.70
C LEU A 108 -14.26 -33.09 -3.43
N HIS A 109 -15.15 -32.68 -2.54
CA HIS A 109 -15.69 -33.52 -1.48
C HIS A 109 -17.21 -33.61 -1.67
N LYS A 110 -17.70 -34.82 -1.99
CA LYS A 110 -19.13 -35.07 -2.26
C LYS A 110 -19.71 -34.12 -3.32
N GLY A 111 -18.93 -33.85 -4.37
CA GLY A 111 -19.32 -32.96 -5.47
C GLY A 111 -19.23 -31.46 -5.18
N VAL A 112 -18.67 -31.05 -4.03
CA VAL A 112 -18.42 -29.64 -3.70
C VAL A 112 -16.92 -29.37 -3.69
N GLU A 113 -16.50 -28.29 -4.33
CA GLU A 113 -15.07 -27.92 -4.39
C GLU A 113 -14.45 -27.64 -3.01
N ILE A 114 -13.22 -28.11 -2.84
CA ILE A 114 -12.32 -27.73 -1.75
C ILE A 114 -11.42 -26.61 -2.31
N ILE A 115 -11.63 -25.37 -1.87
CA ILE A 115 -11.12 -24.19 -2.57
C ILE A 115 -9.60 -24.05 -2.55
N ASN A 116 -8.94 -24.63 -1.55
CA ASN A 116 -7.49 -24.62 -1.36
C ASN A 116 -6.83 -26.00 -1.64
N ALA A 117 -7.52 -26.90 -2.37
CA ALA A 117 -6.98 -28.19 -2.79
C ALA A 117 -6.90 -28.25 -4.32
N ASP A 118 -5.79 -27.75 -4.86
CA ASP A 118 -5.48 -27.65 -6.27
C ASP A 118 -4.31 -28.57 -6.69
N MET A 119 -4.34 -28.97 -7.95
CA MET A 119 -3.26 -29.68 -8.62
C MET A 119 -2.98 -29.06 -9.98
N ASN A 120 -1.72 -28.74 -10.27
CA ASN A 120 -1.27 -28.25 -11.56
C ASN A 120 -0.28 -29.23 -12.19
N ILE A 121 -0.61 -29.73 -13.37
CA ILE A 121 0.18 -30.70 -14.12
C ILE A 121 0.67 -30.04 -15.40
N ASN A 122 1.98 -29.97 -15.56
CA ASN A 122 2.62 -29.45 -16.75
C ASN A 122 3.15 -30.61 -17.58
N LEU A 123 2.91 -30.58 -18.90
CA LEU A 123 3.30 -31.62 -19.85
C LEU A 123 4.07 -31.02 -21.03
N ASP A 124 5.07 -31.74 -21.54
CA ASP A 124 5.82 -31.32 -22.73
C ASP A 124 4.98 -31.43 -24.03
N SER A 125 5.60 -31.09 -25.15
CA SER A 125 4.95 -31.11 -26.47
C SER A 125 4.44 -32.48 -26.91
N ASN A 126 4.85 -33.57 -26.23
CA ASN A 126 4.44 -34.96 -26.47
C ASN A 126 3.49 -35.48 -25.37
N CYS A 127 2.91 -34.59 -24.56
CA CYS A 127 2.07 -34.93 -23.42
C CYS A 127 2.77 -35.77 -22.34
N LYS A 128 4.09 -35.66 -22.19
CA LYS A 128 4.81 -36.28 -21.08
C LYS A 128 4.87 -35.30 -19.91
N VAL A 129 4.53 -35.78 -18.71
CA VAL A 129 4.55 -34.97 -17.48
C VAL A 129 5.97 -34.48 -17.21
N ILE A 130 6.12 -33.17 -17.00
CA ILE A 130 7.38 -32.50 -16.68
C ILE A 130 7.40 -32.00 -15.23
N SER A 131 6.25 -31.57 -14.70
CA SER A 131 6.10 -31.23 -13.29
C SER A 131 4.66 -31.38 -12.81
N VAL A 132 4.50 -31.66 -11.52
CA VAL A 132 3.23 -31.73 -10.81
C VAL A 132 3.37 -30.94 -9.52
N GLY A 133 2.57 -29.89 -9.35
CA GLY A 133 2.31 -29.32 -8.02
C GLY A 133 0.98 -29.86 -7.49
N ASN A 134 0.94 -30.19 -6.21
CA ASN A 134 -0.19 -30.88 -5.60
C ASN A 134 -0.46 -30.37 -4.19
N THR A 135 -1.72 -30.05 -3.92
CA THR A 135 -2.25 -29.73 -2.58
C THR A 135 -3.51 -30.56 -2.24
N PHE A 136 -3.83 -31.59 -3.03
CA PHE A 136 -4.93 -32.51 -2.73
C PHE A 136 -4.67 -33.28 -1.44
N HIS A 137 -5.75 -33.57 -0.70
CA HIS A 137 -5.70 -34.34 0.53
C HIS A 137 -6.60 -35.61 0.40
N PRO A 138 -6.02 -36.80 0.14
CA PRO A 138 -6.77 -38.03 -0.20
C PRO A 138 -7.72 -38.53 0.90
N HIS A 139 -7.50 -38.13 2.15
CA HIS A 139 -8.28 -38.57 3.31
C HIS A 139 -8.91 -37.40 4.06
N ALA A 140 -9.31 -36.36 3.35
CA ALA A 140 -9.91 -35.18 3.94
C ALA A 140 -11.22 -35.55 4.68
N LYS A 141 -11.29 -35.26 5.98
CA LYS A 141 -12.45 -35.56 6.86
C LYS A 141 -13.06 -34.29 7.38
N LEU A 142 -14.37 -34.27 7.63
CA LEU A 142 -15.04 -33.13 8.25
C LEU A 142 -14.49 -32.86 9.66
N ALA A 143 -14.21 -31.59 9.95
CA ALA A 143 -13.77 -31.13 11.25
C ALA A 143 -14.79 -31.48 12.35
N GLY A 144 -14.32 -32.01 13.48
CA GLY A 144 -15.17 -32.42 14.61
C GLY A 144 -15.86 -33.78 14.47
N SER A 145 -15.56 -34.58 13.43
CA SER A 145 -15.99 -35.98 13.37
C SER A 145 -15.13 -36.84 14.32
N SER A 146 -15.64 -37.14 15.52
CA SER A 146 -14.93 -38.00 16.47
C SER A 146 -14.64 -39.37 15.85
N SER A 147 -13.37 -39.75 15.77
CA SER A 147 -12.97 -41.11 15.46
C SER A 147 -13.31 -42.04 16.62
N GLN A 148 -14.44 -42.75 16.52
CA GLN A 148 -14.59 -43.96 17.32
C GLN A 148 -13.64 -45.02 16.75
N SER A 149 -12.46 -45.12 17.35
CA SER A 149 -11.65 -46.34 17.24
C SER A 149 -12.49 -47.53 17.75
N PRO A 150 -12.50 -48.67 17.05
CA PRO A 150 -13.31 -49.81 17.45
C PRO A 150 -12.79 -50.35 18.79
N ALA A 151 -13.66 -50.37 19.80
CA ALA A 151 -13.38 -51.01 21.07
C ALA A 151 -13.15 -52.51 20.84
N LYS A 152 -12.04 -53.02 21.38
CA LYS A 152 -11.70 -54.45 21.41
C LYS A 152 -12.85 -55.26 22.02
N SER A 153 -13.35 -56.25 21.28
CA SER A 153 -14.19 -57.32 21.86
C SER A 153 -13.36 -58.21 22.81
N PRO A 154 -13.92 -58.66 23.94
CA PRO A 154 -13.43 -59.84 24.64
C PRO A 154 -13.94 -61.11 23.95
N ALA A 155 -13.07 -62.09 23.80
CA ALA A 155 -13.34 -63.41 23.24
C ALA A 155 -14.20 -64.27 24.19
N THR A 156 -15.04 -65.17 23.64
CA THR A 156 -15.13 -66.62 23.98
C THR A 156 -16.19 -67.34 23.10
N PRO A 157 -16.16 -68.70 23.00
CA PRO A 157 -16.23 -69.42 21.72
C PRO A 157 -17.57 -70.11 21.41
N SER A 158 -17.61 -70.62 20.16
CA SER A 158 -18.62 -71.49 19.51
C SER A 158 -19.02 -72.74 20.32
N PRO A 159 -20.16 -73.38 19.98
CA PRO A 159 -20.07 -74.50 19.03
C PRO A 159 -21.19 -74.60 17.98
N ALA A 160 -20.87 -75.40 16.96
CA ALA A 160 -21.60 -75.75 15.74
C ALA A 160 -22.86 -76.61 15.94
N THR A 161 -23.76 -76.61 14.93
CA THR A 161 -24.28 -77.81 14.23
C THR A 161 -25.16 -77.44 13.01
N GLU A 162 -24.94 -78.19 11.93
CA GLU A 162 -25.58 -78.32 10.58
C GLU A 162 -27.06 -78.83 10.57
N PRO A 163 -27.74 -79.18 9.42
CA PRO A 163 -27.74 -78.68 8.01
C PRO A 163 -29.16 -78.71 7.30
N ALA A 164 -29.17 -78.61 5.94
CA ALA A 164 -30.18 -79.04 4.92
C ALA A 164 -31.21 -78.01 4.37
N HIS A 165 -31.69 -77.97 3.11
CA HIS A 165 -31.41 -78.58 1.78
C HIS A 165 -32.33 -77.94 0.67
N ILE A 166 -31.82 -77.83 -0.58
CA ILE A 166 -32.43 -78.10 -1.93
C ILE A 166 -33.53 -77.19 -2.57
N GLY A 167 -33.31 -76.81 -3.85
CA GLY A 167 -34.35 -76.57 -4.89
C GLY A 167 -33.84 -75.98 -6.23
N MET A 168 -34.07 -76.66 -7.37
CA MET A 168 -33.53 -76.42 -8.74
C MET A 168 -34.63 -75.99 -9.75
N TRP A 169 -34.26 -75.74 -11.03
CA TRP A 169 -34.99 -75.58 -12.33
C TRP A 169 -35.00 -74.12 -12.89
N GLY A 170 -34.76 -73.78 -14.18
CA GLY A 170 -34.53 -74.49 -15.45
C GLY A 170 -34.30 -73.49 -16.62
N PHE A 171 -33.78 -73.97 -17.77
CA PHE A 171 -33.38 -73.28 -19.03
C PHE A 171 -34.54 -72.96 -20.01
N VAL A 172 -34.42 -71.93 -20.89
CA VAL A 172 -34.80 -71.93 -22.35
C VAL A 172 -34.05 -70.83 -23.16
N ARG A 173 -33.69 -71.13 -24.42
CA ARG A 173 -33.01 -70.35 -25.50
C ARG A 173 -34.00 -69.64 -26.46
N GLY A 174 -33.56 -68.60 -27.19
CA GLY A 174 -34.20 -68.11 -28.44
C GLY A 174 -33.30 -67.14 -29.25
N GLN A 175 -33.30 -67.26 -30.59
CA GLN A 175 -32.33 -66.67 -31.54
C GLN A 175 -33.06 -65.96 -32.72
N LEU A 176 -32.39 -64.95 -33.33
CA LEU A 176 -32.42 -64.46 -34.74
C LEU A 176 -33.61 -63.66 -35.34
N GLY A 177 -33.25 -62.60 -36.10
CA GLY A 177 -34.05 -61.96 -37.15
C GLY A 177 -33.40 -60.69 -37.73
N ALA A 178 -33.20 -60.62 -39.05
CA ALA A 178 -32.45 -59.60 -39.81
C ALA A 178 -33.33 -58.82 -40.81
N LEU A 179 -32.75 -57.75 -41.40
CA LEU A 179 -32.94 -57.16 -42.75
C LEU A 179 -33.43 -55.70 -42.85
N GLY A 180 -32.73 -54.90 -43.67
CA GLY A 180 -33.16 -53.61 -44.23
C GLY A 180 -32.00 -52.75 -44.80
N GLN A 181 -31.69 -52.89 -46.09
CA GLN A 181 -30.73 -52.07 -46.89
C GLN A 181 -31.46 -51.02 -47.76
N VAL A 182 -30.68 -50.07 -48.33
CA VAL A 182 -30.80 -49.31 -49.63
C VAL A 182 -30.53 -47.79 -49.40
N VAL A 183 -29.80 -46.96 -50.17
CA VAL A 183 -28.67 -47.00 -51.13
C VAL A 183 -28.39 -45.52 -51.61
N LEU A 184 -27.10 -45.14 -51.72
CA LEU A 184 -26.37 -44.16 -52.59
C LEU A 184 -26.86 -42.71 -52.92
N GLY A 185 -25.90 -41.76 -52.87
CA GLY A 185 -25.94 -40.48 -53.62
C GLY A 185 -24.86 -39.43 -53.25
N VAL A 186 -23.97 -39.11 -54.19
CA VAL A 186 -22.67 -38.39 -54.10
C VAL A 186 -22.69 -36.83 -54.14
N ASN A 187 -21.64 -36.22 -53.56
CA ASN A 187 -20.84 -35.03 -53.97
C ASN A 187 -21.13 -33.56 -53.52
N ASP A 188 -20.00 -32.94 -53.13
CA ASP A 188 -19.53 -31.54 -53.21
C ASP A 188 -19.71 -30.49 -52.08
N TRP A 189 -18.62 -30.33 -51.33
CA TRP A 189 -17.80 -29.13 -51.02
C TRP A 189 -18.42 -27.75 -50.66
N LEU A 190 -17.92 -27.26 -49.51
CA LEU A 190 -17.59 -25.89 -49.06
C LEU A 190 -18.55 -25.13 -48.13
N THR A 191 -18.07 -25.09 -46.86
CA THR A 191 -18.00 -23.96 -45.91
C THR A 191 -19.25 -23.39 -45.26
N GLY A 192 -19.24 -23.42 -43.93
CA GLY A 192 -19.86 -22.38 -43.11
C GLY A 192 -20.50 -22.93 -41.84
N LEU A 193 -19.76 -22.87 -40.72
CA LEU A 193 -20.23 -22.71 -39.34
C LEU A 193 -21.56 -23.39 -38.99
N ASP A 194 -21.50 -24.51 -38.26
CA ASP A 194 -22.61 -24.89 -37.40
C ASP A 194 -22.14 -25.47 -36.07
N TYR A 195 -22.65 -24.83 -35.02
CA TYR A 195 -22.75 -25.26 -33.64
C TYR A 195 -23.15 -26.74 -33.57
N TRP A 196 -22.49 -27.54 -32.73
CA TRP A 196 -23.03 -28.84 -32.37
C TRP A 196 -23.09 -29.02 -30.85
N GLN A 197 -24.34 -29.23 -30.42
CA GLN A 197 -24.83 -29.55 -29.10
C GLN A 197 -24.14 -30.81 -28.55
N GLY A 198 -23.49 -30.68 -27.41
CA GLY A 198 -23.04 -31.80 -26.60
C GLY A 198 -24.14 -32.21 -25.61
N ASP A 199 -24.42 -33.49 -25.58
CA ASP A 199 -25.44 -34.21 -24.80
C ASP A 199 -25.47 -33.78 -23.32
N HIS A 200 -26.55 -33.12 -22.90
CA HIS A 200 -26.80 -32.74 -21.51
C HIS A 200 -27.53 -33.88 -20.80
N SER A 201 -26.78 -34.69 -20.04
CA SER A 201 -27.38 -35.44 -18.95
C SER A 201 -27.59 -34.48 -17.78
N GLU A 202 -28.86 -34.35 -17.38
CA GLU A 202 -29.32 -33.52 -16.26
C GLU A 202 -28.58 -33.88 -14.97
N PHE A 203 -27.66 -33.00 -14.53
CA PHE A 203 -27.20 -32.97 -13.15
C PHE A 203 -28.21 -32.15 -12.33
N ALA A 204 -29.28 -32.82 -11.88
CA ALA A 204 -30.08 -32.31 -10.78
C ALA A 204 -29.31 -32.51 -9.47
N LEU A 205 -29.27 -31.47 -8.62
CA LEU A 205 -28.76 -31.57 -7.25
C LEU A 205 -29.44 -32.75 -6.53
N PRO A 206 -28.74 -33.49 -5.66
CA PRO A 206 -29.39 -34.46 -4.78
C PRO A 206 -30.53 -33.75 -4.04
N GLN A 207 -31.75 -34.30 -4.10
CA GLN A 207 -32.95 -33.69 -3.51
C GLN A 207 -32.73 -33.25 -2.06
N SER A 208 -31.90 -33.97 -1.30
CA SER A 208 -31.52 -33.65 0.08
C SER A 208 -30.70 -32.36 0.23
N LEU A 209 -29.89 -31.99 -0.77
CA LEU A 209 -29.13 -30.73 -0.79
C LEU A 209 -30.02 -29.57 -1.23
N ALA A 210 -30.92 -29.79 -2.21
CA ALA A 210 -31.95 -28.82 -2.58
C ALA A 210 -32.90 -28.51 -1.40
N ASP A 211 -33.30 -29.53 -0.65
CA ASP A 211 -34.13 -29.40 0.56
C ASP A 211 -33.37 -28.76 1.74
N SER A 212 -32.04 -28.88 1.78
CA SER A 212 -31.19 -28.22 2.78
C SER A 212 -30.95 -26.76 2.42
N LEU A 213 -30.76 -26.44 1.14
CA LEU A 213 -30.58 -25.07 0.65
C LEU A 213 -31.90 -24.26 0.74
N ALA A 214 -33.04 -24.90 0.47
CA ALA A 214 -34.36 -24.28 0.63
C ALA A 214 -34.73 -23.96 2.09
N LYS A 215 -34.10 -24.63 3.07
CA LYS A 215 -34.28 -24.34 4.51
C LYS A 215 -33.35 -23.24 5.04
N VAL A 216 -32.31 -22.85 4.30
CA VAL A 216 -31.33 -21.84 4.71
C VAL A 216 -31.77 -20.41 4.32
N ALA A 217 -32.82 -20.28 3.51
CA ALA A 217 -33.27 -19.00 2.97
C ALA A 217 -34.02 -18.09 3.96
N ASP A 218 -34.47 -18.58 5.12
CA ASP A 218 -35.25 -17.74 6.04
C ASP A 218 -35.26 -18.27 7.49
N THR A 219 -34.23 -17.98 8.28
CA THR A 219 -34.37 -17.99 9.75
C THR A 219 -33.48 -16.93 10.39
N LYS A 220 -34.12 -15.87 10.91
CA LYS A 220 -33.64 -15.18 12.12
C LYS A 220 -33.68 -16.19 13.28
N ASP A 221 -32.51 -16.42 13.87
CA ASP A 221 -32.27 -16.92 15.22
C ASP A 221 -32.56 -18.41 15.55
N GLY A 222 -31.54 -19.08 16.09
CA GLY A 222 -31.67 -20.22 17.01
C GLY A 222 -32.10 -21.61 16.48
N SER A 223 -31.20 -22.38 15.87
CA SER A 223 -31.13 -23.86 15.98
C SER A 223 -29.86 -24.40 15.29
N ASN A 224 -29.43 -25.63 15.61
CA ASN A 224 -28.15 -26.29 15.23
C ASN A 224 -27.90 -26.49 13.70
N GLY A 225 -28.10 -25.48 12.86
CA GLY A 225 -27.86 -25.49 11.41
C GLY A 225 -26.71 -24.55 10.98
N PRO A 226 -26.22 -24.67 9.73
CA PRO A 226 -25.19 -23.78 9.19
C PRO A 226 -25.72 -22.33 9.06
N LEU A 227 -24.85 -21.36 9.29
CA LEU A 227 -25.07 -19.94 9.06
C LEU A 227 -25.55 -19.68 7.63
N SER A 228 -26.45 -18.72 7.47
CA SER A 228 -26.87 -18.26 6.15
C SER A 228 -25.76 -17.45 5.46
N PRO A 229 -25.77 -17.32 4.12
CA PRO A 229 -24.84 -16.46 3.40
C PRO A 229 -24.87 -15.00 3.88
N VAL A 230 -26.05 -14.50 4.29
CA VAL A 230 -26.21 -13.15 4.85
C VAL A 230 -25.45 -13.01 6.16
N MET A 231 -25.54 -14.00 7.05
CA MET A 231 -24.77 -14.01 8.31
C MET A 231 -23.28 -14.17 8.06
N ALA A 232 -22.88 -14.99 7.10
CA ALA A 232 -21.49 -15.08 6.70
C ALA A 232 -20.94 -13.73 6.19
N LEU A 233 -21.72 -12.99 5.39
CA LEU A 233 -21.37 -11.65 4.95
C LEU A 233 -21.27 -10.67 6.13
N VAL A 234 -22.20 -10.70 7.08
CA VAL A 234 -22.11 -9.88 8.31
C VAL A 234 -20.81 -10.17 9.07
N HIS A 235 -20.45 -11.44 9.21
CA HIS A 235 -19.21 -11.85 9.87
C HIS A 235 -17.96 -11.39 9.11
N LEU A 236 -17.97 -11.47 7.77
CA LEU A 236 -16.91 -10.95 6.92
C LEU A 236 -16.75 -9.44 7.05
N LEU A 237 -17.85 -8.69 6.93
CA LEU A 237 -17.86 -7.22 7.05
C LEU A 237 -17.36 -6.78 8.42
N LYS A 238 -17.85 -7.42 9.49
CA LYS A 238 -17.36 -7.17 10.85
C LYS A 238 -15.86 -7.45 10.98
N HIS A 239 -15.35 -8.50 10.34
CA HIS A 239 -13.92 -8.84 10.37
C HIS A 239 -13.06 -7.77 9.69
N ILE A 240 -13.55 -7.15 8.61
CA ILE A 240 -12.87 -6.06 7.90
C ILE A 240 -13.22 -4.66 8.45
N GLY A 241 -13.95 -4.59 9.57
CA GLY A 241 -14.28 -3.33 10.25
C GLY A 241 -15.38 -2.51 9.57
N GLU A 242 -16.22 -3.15 8.75
CA GLU A 242 -17.37 -2.59 8.06
C GLU A 242 -18.68 -3.03 8.74
N GLU A 243 -19.72 -2.18 8.63
CA GLU A 243 -21.05 -2.47 9.18
C GLU A 243 -22.14 -2.36 8.11
N LEU A 244 -23.10 -3.29 8.14
CA LEU A 244 -24.29 -3.20 7.30
C LEU A 244 -25.27 -2.21 7.92
N ALA A 245 -25.57 -1.13 7.19
CA ALA A 245 -26.55 -0.15 7.65
C ALA A 245 -27.96 -0.75 7.81
N HIS A 246 -28.35 -1.71 6.96
CA HIS A 246 -29.69 -2.32 6.93
C HIS A 246 -29.59 -3.79 6.44
N ASP A 247 -29.61 -4.77 7.36
CA ASP A 247 -29.51 -6.21 7.02
C ASP A 247 -30.83 -6.82 6.50
N HIS A 248 -31.97 -6.14 6.67
CA HIS A 248 -33.30 -6.64 6.32
C HIS A 248 -33.69 -6.50 4.83
N ASP A 249 -32.90 -5.78 4.02
CA ASP A 249 -33.17 -5.57 2.59
C ASP A 249 -32.30 -6.45 1.66
N ILE A 250 -31.36 -7.20 2.24
CA ILE A 250 -30.51 -8.15 1.51
C ILE A 250 -31.30 -9.43 1.29
N HIS A 251 -31.43 -9.85 0.04
CA HIS A 251 -32.08 -11.11 -0.33
C HIS A 251 -31.16 -11.96 -1.18
N LEU A 252 -31.35 -13.29 -1.07
CA LEU A 252 -30.59 -14.27 -1.81
C LEU A 252 -31.30 -14.57 -3.13
N GLU A 253 -30.60 -14.41 -4.25
CA GLU A 253 -31.05 -14.87 -5.56
C GLU A 253 -30.24 -16.08 -5.99
N HIS A 254 -30.90 -17.12 -6.49
CA HIS A 254 -30.23 -18.28 -7.06
C HIS A 254 -30.05 -18.09 -8.56
N VAL A 255 -28.79 -18.04 -8.99
CA VAL A 255 -28.44 -17.90 -10.40
C VAL A 255 -28.20 -19.29 -10.98
N SER A 256 -29.11 -19.72 -11.85
CA SER A 256 -28.94 -20.93 -12.66
C SER A 256 -28.02 -20.62 -13.85
N SER A 257 -26.92 -21.36 -13.97
CA SER A 257 -25.99 -21.24 -15.10
C SER A 257 -26.24 -22.35 -16.13
N LEU A 258 -26.19 -21.98 -17.43
CA LEU A 258 -26.31 -22.93 -18.55
C LEU A 258 -24.97 -23.62 -18.87
N THR A 259 -23.85 -23.06 -18.41
CA THR A 259 -22.48 -23.48 -18.78
C THR A 259 -21.54 -23.64 -17.58
N GLY A 260 -22.02 -23.42 -16.35
CA GLY A 260 -21.23 -23.49 -15.11
C GLY A 260 -22.05 -23.92 -13.90
N GLU A 261 -21.43 -23.95 -12.72
CA GLU A 261 -22.12 -24.32 -11.48
C GLU A 261 -23.14 -23.25 -11.06
N PRO A 262 -24.36 -23.63 -10.64
CA PRO A 262 -25.30 -22.69 -10.04
C PRO A 262 -24.70 -22.11 -8.75
N TYR A 263 -24.86 -20.81 -8.56
CA TYR A 263 -24.39 -20.10 -7.36
C TYR A 263 -25.48 -19.18 -6.82
N SER A 264 -25.31 -18.77 -5.57
CA SER A 264 -26.22 -17.80 -4.95
C SER A 264 -25.58 -16.43 -5.00
N VAL A 265 -26.40 -15.39 -5.12
CA VAL A 265 -25.96 -14.00 -5.11
C VAL A 265 -26.76 -13.26 -4.05
N LEU A 266 -26.05 -12.60 -3.15
CA LEU A 266 -26.66 -11.66 -2.22
C LEU A 266 -26.88 -10.34 -2.96
N LYS A 267 -28.14 -9.93 -3.10
CA LYS A 267 -28.54 -8.67 -3.73
C LYS A 267 -28.73 -7.58 -2.69
N ASN A 268 -28.68 -6.32 -3.13
CA ASN A 268 -28.83 -5.12 -2.30
C ASN A 268 -27.74 -4.93 -1.24
N VAL A 269 -26.54 -5.49 -1.46
CA VAL A 269 -25.41 -5.23 -0.56
C VAL A 269 -24.85 -3.85 -0.86
N ALA A 270 -25.12 -2.87 0.01
CA ALA A 270 -24.81 -1.46 -0.26
C ALA A 270 -23.31 -1.17 -0.50
N LEU A 271 -22.42 -1.97 0.11
CA LEU A 271 -20.96 -1.83 0.00
C LEU A 271 -20.37 -2.54 -1.23
N ALA A 272 -21.16 -3.36 -1.92
CA ALA A 272 -20.70 -4.12 -3.08
C ALA A 272 -20.94 -3.35 -4.38
N VAL A 273 -19.96 -3.35 -5.28
CA VAL A 273 -20.12 -2.87 -6.64
C VAL A 273 -21.20 -3.72 -7.32
N GLY A 274 -22.13 -3.06 -8.01
CA GLY A 274 -23.31 -3.72 -8.58
C GLY A 274 -24.38 -4.12 -7.54
N LYS A 275 -24.13 -3.94 -6.25
CA LYS A 275 -24.97 -4.41 -5.12
C LYS A 275 -25.13 -5.93 -5.06
N GLU A 276 -24.14 -6.65 -5.57
CA GLU A 276 -24.16 -8.10 -5.69
C GLU A 276 -22.93 -8.71 -5.02
N VAL A 277 -23.13 -9.76 -4.21
CA VAL A 277 -22.02 -10.55 -3.66
C VAL A 277 -22.27 -12.01 -4.00
N PRO A 278 -21.51 -12.59 -4.94
CA PRO A 278 -21.52 -14.03 -5.16
C PRO A 278 -21.18 -14.78 -3.87
N ALA A 279 -22.02 -15.76 -3.54
CA ALA A 279 -21.90 -16.60 -2.37
C ALA A 279 -22.03 -18.07 -2.78
N ARG A 280 -20.97 -18.84 -2.53
CA ARG A 280 -20.90 -20.27 -2.88
C ARG A 280 -20.62 -21.09 -1.63
N PHE A 281 -21.29 -22.22 -1.49
CA PHE A 281 -20.98 -23.16 -0.44
C PHE A 281 -19.79 -24.01 -0.86
N ARG A 282 -18.71 -24.00 -0.07
CA ARG A 282 -17.42 -24.64 -0.38
C ARG A 282 -16.82 -25.30 0.85
N TYR A 283 -15.73 -26.04 0.65
CA TYR A 283 -14.88 -26.54 1.73
C TYR A 283 -13.51 -25.86 1.72
N VAL A 284 -12.92 -25.70 2.91
CA VAL A 284 -11.52 -25.29 3.12
C VAL A 284 -10.83 -26.35 3.96
N LEU A 285 -9.63 -26.78 3.56
CA LEU A 285 -8.75 -27.58 4.41
C LEU A 285 -8.10 -26.70 5.47
N ASN A 286 -8.26 -27.04 6.74
CA ASN A 286 -7.60 -26.36 7.85
C ASN A 286 -6.16 -26.89 8.08
N GLU A 287 -5.44 -26.33 9.06
CA GLU A 287 -4.04 -26.68 9.37
C GLU A 287 -3.84 -28.12 9.88
N ASP A 288 -4.93 -28.78 10.29
CA ASP A 288 -4.98 -30.15 10.77
C ASP A 288 -5.34 -31.15 9.64
N GLY A 289 -5.59 -30.66 8.42
CA GLY A 289 -6.00 -31.48 7.27
C GLY A 289 -7.48 -31.88 7.28
N GLU A 290 -8.28 -31.21 8.11
CA GLU A 290 -9.74 -31.42 8.18
C GLU A 290 -10.48 -30.41 7.30
N LEU A 291 -11.64 -30.81 6.79
CA LEU A 291 -12.54 -30.01 5.99
C LEU A 291 -13.46 -29.19 6.88
N GLU A 292 -13.41 -27.88 6.72
CA GLU A 292 -14.36 -26.95 7.27
C GLU A 292 -15.33 -26.45 6.19
N GLN A 293 -16.61 -26.43 6.51
CA GLN A 293 -17.65 -25.90 5.64
C GLN A 293 -17.59 -24.37 5.66
N VAL A 294 -17.56 -23.74 4.49
CA VAL A 294 -17.46 -22.29 4.37
C VAL A 294 -18.45 -21.72 3.35
N TRP A 295 -18.78 -20.45 3.55
CA TRP A 295 -19.24 -19.56 2.50
C TRP A 295 -18.04 -18.88 1.86
N ASP A 296 -17.85 -19.17 0.57
CA ASP A 296 -16.97 -18.48 -0.36
C ASP A 296 -17.69 -17.21 -0.84
N LEU A 297 -17.18 -16.06 -0.43
CA LEU A 297 -17.76 -14.73 -0.67
C LEU A 297 -16.79 -13.89 -1.50
N GLU A 298 -17.27 -13.42 -2.65
CA GLU A 298 -16.56 -12.47 -3.52
C GLU A 298 -17.17 -11.09 -3.31
N LEU A 299 -16.56 -10.29 -2.44
CA LEU A 299 -16.99 -8.93 -2.15
C LEU A 299 -16.16 -7.96 -2.99
N GLU A 300 -16.67 -7.63 -4.17
CA GLU A 300 -16.15 -6.53 -4.98
C GLU A 300 -16.64 -5.21 -4.37
N MET A 301 -15.73 -4.43 -3.80
CA MET A 301 -16.00 -3.08 -3.30
C MET A 301 -15.44 -2.05 -4.28
N GLU A 302 -15.71 -0.77 -4.05
CA GLU A 302 -15.23 0.28 -4.94
C GLU A 302 -13.70 0.27 -5.14
N GLU A 303 -12.93 -0.10 -4.11
CA GLU A 303 -11.47 0.05 -4.09
C GLU A 303 -10.68 -1.24 -3.77
N ASN A 304 -11.37 -2.31 -3.38
CA ASN A 304 -10.77 -3.60 -3.03
C ASN A 304 -11.64 -4.74 -3.59
N TRP A 305 -11.02 -5.86 -3.93
CA TRP A 305 -11.76 -7.07 -4.26
C TRP A 305 -11.40 -8.16 -3.27
N ILE A 306 -12.30 -8.35 -2.30
CA ILE A 306 -12.08 -9.25 -1.19
C ILE A 306 -12.65 -10.61 -1.52
N HIS A 307 -11.81 -11.63 -1.45
CA HIS A 307 -12.18 -13.03 -1.52
C HIS A 307 -12.09 -13.66 -0.12
N GLY A 308 -13.23 -13.81 0.53
CA GLY A 308 -13.34 -14.24 1.92
C GLY A 308 -13.99 -15.61 2.07
N HIS A 309 -13.44 -16.44 2.96
CA HIS A 309 -13.96 -17.78 3.27
C HIS A 309 -14.41 -17.83 4.73
N VAL A 310 -15.71 -17.79 4.96
CA VAL A 310 -16.31 -17.69 6.29
C VAL A 310 -16.88 -19.03 6.72
N SER A 311 -16.47 -19.54 7.87
CA SER A 311 -16.99 -20.78 8.47
C SER A 311 -18.52 -20.76 8.53
N ALA A 312 -19.14 -21.71 7.85
CA ALA A 312 -20.59 -21.89 7.84
C ALA A 312 -21.12 -22.37 9.21
N THR A 313 -20.26 -22.81 10.13
CA THR A 313 -20.67 -23.24 11.47
C THR A 313 -20.45 -22.16 12.52
N THR A 314 -19.32 -21.44 12.44
CA THR A 314 -18.88 -20.55 13.53
C THR A 314 -18.90 -19.06 13.17
N GLY A 315 -18.96 -18.73 11.88
CA GLY A 315 -18.82 -17.35 11.40
C GLY A 315 -17.37 -16.83 11.45
N LYS A 316 -16.39 -17.66 11.81
CA LYS A 316 -14.97 -17.31 11.76
C LYS A 316 -14.51 -17.16 10.31
N VAL A 317 -13.80 -16.08 9.98
CA VAL A 317 -13.10 -15.93 8.69
C VAL A 317 -11.85 -16.83 8.73
N LEU A 318 -11.81 -17.83 7.87
CA LEU A 318 -10.74 -18.85 7.85
C LEU A 318 -9.62 -18.50 6.86
N SER A 319 -9.98 -17.81 5.78
CA SER A 319 -9.06 -17.34 4.75
C SER A 319 -9.64 -16.07 4.13
N LEU A 320 -8.75 -15.15 3.78
CA LEU A 320 -9.07 -13.85 3.24
C LEU A 320 -7.97 -13.45 2.27
N VAL A 321 -8.33 -13.07 1.06
CA VAL A 321 -7.39 -12.57 0.06
C VAL A 321 -7.94 -11.27 -0.48
N ASP A 322 -7.10 -10.23 -0.56
CA ASP A 322 -7.36 -9.06 -1.38
C ASP A 322 -6.72 -9.31 -2.75
N TRP A 323 -7.53 -9.30 -3.81
CA TRP A 323 -7.04 -9.56 -5.18
C TRP A 323 -6.39 -8.32 -5.83
N VAL A 324 -6.22 -7.23 -5.08
CA VAL A 324 -5.54 -6.00 -5.53
C VAL A 324 -4.04 -6.00 -5.13
N ALA A 325 -3.15 -5.53 -6.02
CA ALA A 325 -1.69 -5.63 -5.91
C ALA A 325 -1.00 -4.53 -5.05
N ASP A 326 0.18 -4.88 -4.50
CA ASP A 326 1.05 -4.03 -3.66
C ASP A 326 2.04 -3.19 -4.48
N ALA A 327 2.19 -1.89 -4.19
CA ALA A 327 3.13 -1.02 -4.90
C ALA A 327 4.58 -1.27 -4.49
N GLN A 328 5.52 -1.18 -5.43
CA GLN A 328 6.95 -1.41 -5.18
C GLN A 328 7.83 -0.31 -5.77
N TYR A 329 8.86 0.10 -5.04
CA TYR A 329 9.77 1.19 -5.44
C TYR A 329 11.22 0.79 -5.20
N ASN A 330 12.04 0.75 -6.25
CA ASN A 330 13.49 0.58 -6.10
C ASN A 330 14.15 1.95 -5.90
N VAL A 331 14.51 2.31 -4.68
CA VAL A 331 14.89 3.70 -4.29
C VAL A 331 15.95 3.69 -3.20
N TYR A 332 16.57 4.84 -2.93
CA TYR A 332 17.36 5.02 -1.71
C TYR A 332 16.41 5.26 -0.53
N PRO A 333 16.33 4.35 0.45
CA PRO A 333 15.38 4.49 1.55
C PRO A 333 15.63 5.74 2.38
N LEU A 334 14.58 6.30 3.01
CA LEU A 334 14.71 7.39 3.97
C LEU A 334 15.78 7.03 5.03
N GLY A 335 16.74 7.94 5.25
CA GLY A 335 17.93 7.71 6.08
C GLY A 335 19.21 7.41 5.28
N VAL A 336 19.10 6.98 4.02
CA VAL A 336 20.22 6.96 3.06
C VAL A 336 20.29 8.32 2.37
N ASN A 337 21.34 9.08 2.64
CA ASN A 337 21.46 10.43 2.08
C ASN A 337 21.72 10.43 0.59
N ASP A 338 22.63 9.57 0.12
CA ASP A 338 23.11 9.61 -1.25
C ASP A 338 23.76 8.27 -1.64
N PRO A 339 24.08 8.06 -2.93
CA PRO A 339 24.62 6.79 -3.43
C PRO A 339 25.98 6.37 -2.84
N LEU A 340 26.70 7.25 -2.15
CA LEU A 340 27.97 6.89 -1.50
C LEU A 340 27.77 6.38 -0.08
N GLU A 341 26.57 6.54 0.49
CA GLU A 341 26.28 6.21 1.89
C GLU A 341 25.38 4.98 2.08
N GLY A 342 24.83 4.44 1.00
CA GLY A 342 24.00 3.25 1.02
C GLY A 342 23.59 2.80 -0.37
N GLU A 343 22.91 1.66 -0.41
CA GLU A 343 22.40 1.05 -1.63
C GLU A 343 20.89 1.30 -1.78
N ARG A 344 20.39 1.16 -3.01
CA ARG A 344 18.94 1.13 -3.24
C ARG A 344 18.31 -0.13 -2.66
N ALA A 345 17.04 -0.05 -2.29
CA ALA A 345 16.22 -1.18 -1.88
C ALA A 345 14.90 -1.16 -2.63
N LEU A 346 14.38 -2.36 -2.96
CA LEU A 346 13.03 -2.55 -3.47
C LEU A 346 12.05 -2.58 -2.29
N LEU A 347 11.45 -1.42 -2.00
CA LEU A 347 10.51 -1.24 -0.91
C LEU A 347 9.10 -1.58 -1.38
N LYS A 348 8.34 -2.28 -0.53
CA LYS A 348 6.97 -2.69 -0.78
C LYS A 348 6.02 -1.90 0.12
N ASP A 349 5.03 -1.25 -0.48
CA ASP A 349 4.01 -0.42 0.18
C ASP A 349 4.52 0.43 1.35
N PRO A 350 5.49 1.33 1.10
CA PRO A 350 6.05 2.19 2.14
C PRO A 350 5.08 3.26 2.68
N ALA A 351 3.89 3.42 2.10
CA ALA A 351 2.94 4.47 2.47
C ALA A 351 2.44 4.32 3.92
N ASN A 352 2.42 5.42 4.66
CA ASN A 352 1.85 5.46 6.00
C ASN A 352 0.33 5.57 5.92
N GLU A 353 -0.41 4.63 6.52
CA GLU A 353 -1.88 4.58 6.42
C GLU A 353 -2.61 5.76 7.06
N ASN A 354 -2.00 6.43 8.05
CA ASN A 354 -2.62 7.60 8.70
C ASN A 354 -2.53 8.84 7.80
N ALA A 355 -1.34 9.06 7.22
CA ALA A 355 -1.06 10.22 6.37
C ALA A 355 -1.56 10.03 4.92
N SER A 356 -1.42 8.81 4.40
CA SER A 356 -1.77 8.42 3.03
C SER A 356 -2.75 7.23 3.04
N PRO A 357 -4.00 7.43 3.49
CA PRO A 357 -4.96 6.33 3.70
C PRO A 357 -5.32 5.53 2.42
N PHE A 358 -5.15 6.13 1.24
CA PHE A 358 -5.39 5.47 -0.05
C PHE A 358 -4.09 5.02 -0.75
N GLY A 359 -2.95 5.10 -0.06
CA GLY A 359 -1.62 4.97 -0.67
C GLY A 359 -1.20 6.23 -1.42
N TRP A 360 -0.08 6.15 -2.14
CA TRP A 360 0.52 7.33 -2.80
C TRP A 360 0.02 7.58 -4.23
N HIS A 361 -0.71 6.64 -4.82
CA HIS A 361 -1.17 6.69 -6.21
C HIS A 361 -2.66 7.00 -6.36
N ASP A 362 -3.35 7.27 -5.27
CA ASP A 362 -4.79 7.55 -5.25
C ASP A 362 -5.06 8.83 -4.46
N THR A 363 -5.98 9.64 -4.96
CA THR A 363 -6.38 10.92 -4.34
C THR A 363 -7.67 10.83 -3.52
N GLY A 364 -8.24 9.63 -3.36
CA GLY A 364 -9.45 9.34 -2.57
C GLY A 364 -10.73 9.97 -3.12
N ASN A 365 -10.77 10.29 -4.42
CA ASN A 365 -11.95 10.81 -5.13
C ASN A 365 -12.21 10.07 -6.46
N SER A 366 -11.94 8.76 -6.45
CA SER A 366 -12.01 7.87 -7.62
C SER A 366 -11.04 8.23 -8.74
N LYS A 367 -9.89 8.84 -8.36
CA LYS A 367 -8.76 9.07 -9.26
C LYS A 367 -7.53 8.36 -8.73
N SER A 368 -7.22 7.26 -9.38
CA SER A 368 -6.01 6.46 -9.21
C SER A 368 -5.08 6.64 -10.42
N TYR A 369 -3.80 6.39 -10.21
CA TYR A 369 -2.74 6.54 -11.18
C TYR A 369 -1.84 5.31 -11.21
N THR A 370 -1.31 4.96 -12.38
CA THR A 370 -0.27 3.92 -12.52
C THR A 370 1.14 4.51 -12.61
N ASP A 371 1.25 5.84 -12.73
CA ASP A 371 2.49 6.61 -12.79
C ASP A 371 2.74 7.37 -11.48
N THR A 372 3.82 8.13 -11.43
CA THR A 372 4.30 8.90 -10.25
C THR A 372 3.47 10.15 -9.94
N ARG A 373 2.15 9.95 -9.76
CA ARG A 373 1.16 10.94 -9.32
C ARG A 373 0.29 10.36 -8.22
N GLY A 374 -0.19 11.23 -7.35
CA GLY A 374 -1.29 10.94 -6.43
C GLY A 374 -1.54 12.11 -5.47
N ASN A 375 -1.94 11.80 -4.24
CA ASN A 375 -2.47 12.83 -3.36
C ASN A 375 -1.42 13.85 -2.89
N ASN A 376 -0.20 13.40 -2.61
CA ASN A 376 0.78 14.25 -1.92
C ASN A 376 1.70 14.98 -2.91
N VAL A 377 1.98 14.35 -4.06
CA VAL A 377 2.95 14.82 -5.04
C VAL A 377 2.62 14.34 -6.45
N ASN A 378 2.94 15.17 -7.43
CA ASN A 378 3.08 14.84 -8.84
C ASN A 378 4.55 14.99 -9.20
N ALA A 379 5.26 13.89 -9.51
CA ALA A 379 6.68 13.89 -9.82
C ALA A 379 6.96 13.54 -11.30
N GLN A 380 7.74 14.35 -12.01
CA GLN A 380 7.97 14.25 -13.45
C GLN A 380 9.37 14.70 -13.84
N ALA A 381 9.84 14.28 -15.01
CA ALA A 381 11.00 14.89 -15.65
C ALA A 381 10.68 16.33 -16.11
N ASN A 382 11.66 17.24 -16.07
CA ASN A 382 11.50 18.57 -16.69
C ASN A 382 12.77 19.06 -17.43
N PRO A 383 13.32 18.30 -18.38
CA PRO A 383 14.63 18.56 -18.96
C PRO A 383 14.73 19.87 -19.78
N ASP A 384 13.60 20.46 -20.17
CA ASP A 384 13.56 21.75 -20.87
C ASP A 384 13.46 22.96 -19.92
N GLY A 385 13.20 22.73 -18.63
CA GLY A 385 12.99 23.78 -17.64
C GLY A 385 11.69 24.56 -17.83
N GLY A 386 10.71 23.96 -18.51
CA GLY A 386 9.40 24.56 -18.78
C GLY A 386 8.54 24.79 -17.54
N TYR A 387 7.46 25.58 -17.70
CA TYR A 387 6.48 25.82 -16.63
C TYR A 387 5.40 24.74 -16.53
N GLU A 388 5.02 24.17 -17.68
CA GLU A 388 4.05 23.08 -17.82
C GLU A 388 4.66 21.78 -17.27
N TRP A 389 3.87 20.97 -16.59
CA TRP A 389 4.35 19.78 -15.89
C TRP A 389 3.37 18.59 -15.99
N GLU A 390 2.12 18.88 -16.32
CA GLU A 390 0.98 17.95 -16.32
C GLU A 390 1.20 16.81 -17.32
N ASN A 391 1.77 17.13 -18.49
CA ASN A 391 2.00 16.20 -19.60
C ASN A 391 3.47 15.78 -19.75
N ASN A 392 4.33 16.18 -18.80
CA ASN A 392 5.73 15.79 -18.84
C ASN A 392 5.90 14.29 -18.59
N HIS A 393 7.04 13.75 -19.01
CA HIS A 393 7.37 12.34 -18.86
C HIS A 393 7.38 11.91 -17.39
N ARG A 394 6.77 10.75 -17.13
CA ARG A 394 6.70 10.08 -15.83
C ARG A 394 6.95 8.59 -16.02
N PRO A 395 7.69 7.94 -15.11
CA PRO A 395 7.70 6.49 -15.05
C PRO A 395 6.31 5.97 -14.69
N ASP A 396 5.89 4.91 -15.38
CA ASP A 396 4.64 4.17 -15.18
C ASP A 396 4.97 2.77 -14.67
N GLY A 397 4.44 2.41 -13.50
CA GLY A 397 4.62 1.11 -12.87
C GLY A 397 3.62 0.05 -13.36
N GLY A 398 2.73 0.42 -14.28
CA GLY A 398 1.63 -0.40 -14.76
C GLY A 398 0.56 -0.65 -13.68
N GLU A 399 -0.38 -1.55 -13.97
CA GLU A 399 -1.46 -1.92 -13.02
C GLU A 399 -0.93 -2.51 -11.71
N SER A 400 0.28 -3.10 -11.75
CA SER A 400 0.96 -3.66 -10.58
C SER A 400 1.78 -2.65 -9.77
N LEU A 401 1.88 -1.39 -10.21
CA LEU A 401 2.62 -0.32 -9.52
C LEU A 401 4.06 -0.72 -9.16
N ILE A 402 4.78 -1.34 -10.10
CA ILE A 402 6.17 -1.78 -9.92
C ILE A 402 7.13 -0.76 -10.55
N PHE A 403 7.74 0.07 -9.70
CA PHE A 403 8.72 1.08 -10.08
C PHE A 403 10.15 0.57 -9.82
N ASP A 404 10.55 -0.47 -10.54
CA ASP A 404 11.89 -1.07 -10.49
C ASP A 404 12.75 -0.69 -11.71
N PHE A 405 13.15 0.58 -11.77
CA PHE A 405 13.93 1.10 -12.90
C PHE A 405 15.44 0.96 -12.67
N PRO A 406 16.23 0.65 -13.72
CA PRO A 406 17.67 0.54 -13.61
C PRO A 406 18.32 1.90 -13.32
N LEU A 407 19.39 1.89 -12.52
CA LEU A 407 20.23 3.05 -12.24
C LEU A 407 21.69 2.71 -12.52
N ASN A 408 22.33 3.45 -13.43
CA ASN A 408 23.75 3.32 -13.71
C ASN A 408 24.48 4.66 -13.46
N LEU A 409 25.11 4.78 -12.30
CA LEU A 409 25.84 5.99 -11.89
C LEU A 409 27.10 6.28 -12.72
N THR A 410 27.51 5.38 -13.62
CA THR A 410 28.59 5.64 -14.59
C THR A 410 28.10 6.32 -15.88
N SER A 411 26.78 6.45 -16.05
CA SER A 411 26.15 7.14 -17.19
C SER A 411 25.70 8.56 -16.82
N GLN A 412 25.25 9.34 -17.80
CA GLN A 412 24.78 10.71 -17.54
C GLN A 412 23.36 10.68 -16.95
N PRO A 413 22.96 11.65 -16.10
CA PRO A 413 21.65 11.69 -15.45
C PRO A 413 20.44 11.40 -16.33
N LYS A 414 20.43 11.97 -17.53
CA LYS A 414 19.36 11.76 -18.52
C LYS A 414 19.11 10.28 -18.86
N ASP A 415 20.10 9.41 -18.68
CA ASP A 415 20.04 7.99 -19.07
C ASP A 415 19.32 7.14 -17.98
N TYR A 416 19.02 7.71 -16.82
CA TYR A 416 18.33 7.05 -15.70
C TYR A 416 17.18 7.89 -15.10
N ILE A 417 16.54 8.72 -15.93
CA ILE A 417 15.47 9.64 -15.51
C ILE A 417 14.32 8.94 -14.76
N ASP A 418 13.93 7.73 -15.15
CA ASP A 418 12.84 6.99 -14.49
C ASP A 418 13.18 6.62 -13.05
N ALA A 419 14.43 6.22 -12.80
CA ALA A 419 14.92 5.94 -11.45
C ALA A 419 14.99 7.23 -10.60
N ALA A 420 15.41 8.35 -11.20
CA ALA A 420 15.46 9.66 -10.54
C ALA A 420 14.05 10.16 -10.15
N VAL A 421 13.10 10.14 -11.08
CA VAL A 421 11.70 10.55 -10.82
C VAL A 421 11.06 9.63 -9.77
N THR A 422 11.32 8.33 -9.82
CA THR A 422 10.83 7.37 -8.81
C THR A 422 11.40 7.68 -7.42
N ASN A 423 12.69 8.00 -7.32
CA ASN A 423 13.34 8.36 -6.05
C ASN A 423 12.76 9.68 -5.49
N LEU A 424 12.57 10.69 -6.36
CA LEU A 424 11.97 11.97 -5.99
C LEU A 424 10.52 11.80 -5.50
N PHE A 425 9.72 10.98 -6.19
CA PHE A 425 8.35 10.64 -5.80
C PHE A 425 8.31 9.95 -4.42
N TYR A 426 9.15 8.95 -4.22
CA TYR A 426 9.27 8.25 -2.94
C TYR A 426 9.62 9.22 -1.80
N LEU A 427 10.66 10.04 -1.96
CA LEU A 427 11.11 10.95 -0.90
C LEU A 427 10.05 12.00 -0.56
N ASN A 428 9.40 12.62 -1.55
CA ASN A 428 8.33 13.60 -1.29
C ASN A 428 7.17 12.98 -0.48
N ASN A 429 6.76 11.75 -0.82
CA ASN A 429 5.72 11.06 -0.07
C ASN A 429 6.17 10.64 1.33
N MET A 430 7.41 10.15 1.50
CA MET A 430 7.94 9.78 2.81
C MET A 430 8.06 11.00 3.74
N ILE A 431 8.49 12.16 3.22
CA ILE A 431 8.56 13.41 3.98
C ILE A 431 7.15 13.86 4.36
N HIS A 432 6.20 13.84 3.42
CA HIS A 432 4.79 14.11 3.71
C HIS A 432 4.28 13.23 4.86
N ASP A 433 4.42 11.93 4.72
CA ASP A 433 3.89 10.94 5.67
C ASP A 433 4.55 11.05 7.04
N LEU A 434 5.85 11.35 7.09
CA LEU A 434 6.59 11.57 8.32
C LEU A 434 6.09 12.83 9.03
N PHE A 435 6.14 13.99 8.36
CA PHE A 435 5.78 15.27 8.99
C PHE A 435 4.28 15.36 9.33
N TYR A 436 3.42 14.57 8.68
CA TYR A 436 2.04 14.38 9.10
C TYR A 436 1.94 13.88 10.55
N GLN A 437 2.80 12.93 10.95
CA GLN A 437 2.82 12.41 12.33
C GLN A 437 3.25 13.47 13.35
N TYR A 438 4.05 14.45 12.92
CA TYR A 438 4.52 15.56 13.75
C TYR A 438 3.60 16.79 13.71
N GLY A 439 2.43 16.69 13.06
CA GLY A 439 1.39 17.72 13.09
C GLY A 439 1.28 18.59 11.83
N PHE A 440 2.12 18.38 10.81
CA PHE A 440 1.95 19.01 9.50
C PHE A 440 0.89 18.27 8.68
N ASN A 441 -0.36 18.41 9.12
CA ASN A 441 -1.56 17.82 8.53
C ASN A 441 -2.34 18.84 7.68
N GLU A 442 -3.54 18.47 7.24
CA GLU A 442 -4.37 19.26 6.34
C GLU A 442 -4.67 20.65 6.93
N LYS A 443 -5.04 20.74 8.21
CA LYS A 443 -5.33 22.03 8.87
C LYS A 443 -4.09 22.90 9.05
N ALA A 444 -2.93 22.27 9.18
CA ALA A 444 -1.65 22.93 9.26
C ALA A 444 -1.10 23.34 7.88
N GLY A 445 -1.86 23.13 6.80
CA GLY A 445 -1.52 23.54 5.45
C GLY A 445 -0.44 22.68 4.84
N ASN A 446 -0.53 21.36 4.99
CA ASN A 446 0.29 20.43 4.23
C ASN A 446 -0.09 20.42 2.75
N PHE A 447 0.64 19.63 1.95
CA PHE A 447 0.45 19.58 0.50
C PHE A 447 -0.33 18.32 0.11
N GLN A 448 -1.62 18.50 -0.20
CA GLN A 448 -2.51 17.41 -0.59
C GLN A 448 -3.47 17.85 -1.71
N GLN A 449 -3.66 16.99 -2.71
CA GLN A 449 -4.67 17.21 -3.74
C GLN A 449 -6.07 17.17 -3.13
N ASN A 450 -6.30 16.23 -2.21
CA ASN A 450 -7.53 16.04 -1.47
C ASN A 450 -7.23 15.95 0.04
N ASN A 451 -7.98 16.72 0.82
CA ASN A 451 -7.85 16.80 2.28
C ASN A 451 -8.87 15.93 3.02
N PHE A 452 -9.68 15.15 2.31
CA PHE A 452 -10.62 14.18 2.90
C PHE A 452 -11.59 14.81 3.92
N GLU A 453 -11.98 16.07 3.69
CA GLU A 453 -12.81 16.88 4.61
C GLU A 453 -12.19 17.10 6.00
N ARG A 454 -10.88 16.86 6.18
CA ARG A 454 -10.16 17.01 7.46
C ARG A 454 -9.78 18.46 7.78
N GLY A 455 -9.95 19.39 6.84
CA GLY A 455 -9.68 20.83 6.98
C GLY A 455 -8.59 21.33 6.03
N GLY A 456 -8.14 22.58 6.20
CA GLY A 456 -7.21 23.22 5.27
C GLY A 456 -7.77 23.47 3.88
N LEU A 457 -6.91 23.86 2.94
CA LEU A 457 -7.24 24.04 1.53
C LEU A 457 -6.46 23.05 0.67
N GLY A 458 -7.14 22.06 0.10
CA GLY A 458 -6.52 21.10 -0.82
C GLY A 458 -6.30 21.66 -2.24
N ASN A 459 -6.07 20.75 -3.19
CA ASN A 459 -5.60 21.04 -4.56
C ASN A 459 -4.18 21.61 -4.61
N ASP A 460 -3.32 21.17 -3.71
CA ASP A 460 -1.99 21.74 -3.56
C ASP A 460 -0.87 20.71 -3.38
N ALA A 461 -1.08 19.48 -3.84
CA ALA A 461 -0.03 18.48 -3.98
C ALA A 461 1.26 19.08 -4.58
N VAL A 462 2.42 18.64 -4.10
CA VAL A 462 3.71 19.15 -4.59
C VAL A 462 3.87 18.82 -6.08
N ILE A 463 4.31 19.79 -6.87
CA ILE A 463 4.80 19.57 -8.23
C ILE A 463 6.32 19.37 -8.12
N ALA A 464 6.81 18.17 -8.37
CA ALA A 464 8.22 17.82 -8.22
C ALA A 464 8.87 17.54 -9.57
N ASN A 465 9.74 18.45 -10.02
CA ASN A 465 10.47 18.35 -11.27
C ASN A 465 11.86 17.73 -11.04
N ALA A 466 12.06 16.52 -11.55
CA ALA A 466 13.36 15.87 -11.61
C ALA A 466 14.18 16.36 -12.81
N GLN A 467 15.51 16.45 -12.63
CA GLN A 467 16.47 16.88 -13.65
C GLN A 467 16.01 18.14 -14.41
N ASP A 468 15.50 19.13 -13.69
CA ASP A 468 14.89 20.33 -14.25
C ASP A 468 15.94 21.16 -15.02
N GLY A 469 15.68 21.40 -16.31
CA GLY A 469 16.61 22.05 -17.23
C GLY A 469 16.75 23.56 -17.05
N SER A 470 16.02 24.17 -16.10
CA SER A 470 16.10 25.61 -15.85
C SER A 470 17.37 26.02 -15.08
N GLY A 471 18.15 25.06 -14.57
CA GLY A 471 19.39 25.32 -13.83
C GLY A 471 20.31 24.11 -13.69
N TYR A 472 21.45 24.35 -13.06
CA TYR A 472 22.43 23.34 -12.62
C TYR A 472 22.95 23.72 -11.23
N ASN A 473 23.50 22.75 -10.50
CA ASN A 473 24.22 22.95 -9.23
C ASN A 473 23.40 23.67 -8.15
N ASN A 474 22.10 23.38 -8.09
CA ASN A 474 21.19 23.97 -7.11
C ASN A 474 19.91 23.12 -7.01
N ALA A 475 18.97 23.56 -6.19
CA ALA A 475 17.58 23.18 -6.26
C ALA A 475 16.73 24.38 -5.79
N ASN A 476 15.40 24.28 -5.80
CA ASN A 476 14.54 25.25 -5.13
C ASN A 476 13.13 24.71 -4.94
N PHE A 477 12.45 25.27 -3.95
CA PHE A 477 11.04 25.04 -3.67
C PHE A 477 10.26 26.36 -3.60
N ALA A 478 9.22 26.50 -4.42
CA ALA A 478 8.28 27.60 -4.32
C ALA A 478 7.09 27.19 -3.44
N THR A 479 6.88 27.93 -2.34
CA THR A 479 5.79 27.67 -1.39
C THR A 479 4.75 28.80 -1.44
N PRO A 480 3.71 28.70 -2.29
CA PRO A 480 2.57 29.59 -2.19
C PRO A 480 1.70 29.24 -0.95
N PRO A 481 0.73 30.11 -0.58
CA PRO A 481 -0.22 29.82 0.49
C PRO A 481 -1.01 28.54 0.26
N ASP A 482 -1.61 28.03 1.33
CA ASP A 482 -2.48 26.85 1.34
C ASP A 482 -3.51 26.85 0.21
N GLY A 483 -3.71 25.69 -0.43
CA GLY A 483 -4.59 25.55 -1.59
C GLY A 483 -3.96 25.91 -2.94
N ARG A 484 -2.64 26.10 -2.99
CA ARG A 484 -1.87 26.23 -4.23
C ARG A 484 -0.64 25.34 -4.20
N ASN A 485 -0.40 24.62 -5.29
CA ASN A 485 0.70 23.65 -5.38
C ASN A 485 2.06 24.27 -5.02
N GLY A 486 2.75 23.63 -4.08
CA GLY A 486 4.20 23.80 -3.95
C GLY A 486 4.90 23.33 -5.22
N LYS A 487 6.02 23.95 -5.60
CA LYS A 487 6.79 23.55 -6.78
C LYS A 487 8.26 23.35 -6.44
N MET A 488 8.70 22.10 -6.43
CA MET A 488 10.08 21.66 -6.25
C MET A 488 10.75 21.50 -7.62
N ARG A 489 11.95 22.06 -7.77
CA ARG A 489 12.80 21.88 -8.94
C ARG A 489 14.16 21.37 -8.50
N MET A 490 14.45 20.13 -8.85
CA MET A 490 15.71 19.46 -8.59
C MET A 490 16.60 19.57 -9.83
N TYR A 491 17.87 19.89 -9.66
CA TYR A 491 18.79 20.07 -10.78
C TYR A 491 19.89 19.03 -10.82
N VAL A 492 20.41 18.84 -12.02
CA VAL A 492 21.67 18.13 -12.26
C VAL A 492 22.84 18.99 -11.81
N TRP A 493 23.86 18.33 -11.26
CA TRP A 493 25.11 18.94 -10.81
C TRP A 493 26.25 18.57 -11.75
N ASN A 494 26.89 19.58 -12.33
CA ASN A 494 27.90 19.43 -13.40
C ASN A 494 29.33 19.75 -12.95
N GLY A 495 29.60 19.66 -11.64
CA GLY A 495 30.93 19.84 -11.06
C GLY A 495 31.87 18.63 -11.23
N VAL A 496 31.34 17.47 -11.61
CA VAL A 496 32.08 16.21 -11.79
C VAL A 496 31.58 15.47 -13.06
N ASP A 497 32.36 14.51 -13.56
CA ASP A 497 32.02 13.70 -14.74
C ASP A 497 31.99 12.19 -14.41
N PRO A 498 30.88 11.46 -14.67
CA PRO A 498 29.58 11.97 -15.14
C PRO A 498 28.95 12.96 -14.15
N ASN A 499 28.04 13.80 -14.64
CA ASN A 499 27.27 14.73 -13.80
C ASN A 499 26.54 13.93 -12.70
N ARG A 500 26.39 14.53 -11.52
CA ARG A 500 25.62 13.95 -10.41
C ARG A 500 24.19 14.47 -10.43
N ASP A 501 23.25 13.61 -10.08
CA ASP A 501 21.84 13.95 -10.06
C ASP A 501 21.40 14.36 -8.66
N GLY A 502 20.87 15.58 -8.51
CA GLY A 502 20.38 16.09 -7.23
C GLY A 502 19.16 15.30 -6.71
N ASP A 503 18.41 14.66 -7.61
CA ASP A 503 17.27 13.79 -7.28
C ASP A 503 17.68 12.53 -6.48
N LEU A 504 18.96 12.18 -6.50
CA LEU A 504 19.51 11.02 -5.78
C LEU A 504 20.18 11.40 -4.45
N GLU A 505 20.24 12.69 -4.10
CA GLU A 505 20.69 13.14 -2.78
C GLU A 505 19.48 13.56 -1.92
N SER A 506 19.03 12.64 -1.06
CA SER A 506 17.90 12.81 -0.13
C SER A 506 18.01 14.09 0.69
N GLY A 507 19.23 14.49 1.11
CA GLY A 507 19.44 15.72 1.85
C GLY A 507 18.99 16.98 1.10
N ILE A 508 19.18 17.03 -0.23
CA ILE A 508 18.72 18.17 -1.05
C ILE A 508 17.20 18.13 -1.16
N VAL A 509 16.60 16.96 -1.46
CA VAL A 509 15.14 16.82 -1.58
C VAL A 509 14.43 17.19 -0.26
N ILE A 510 14.95 16.73 0.89
CA ILE A 510 14.42 17.04 2.22
C ILE A 510 14.56 18.53 2.52
N HIS A 511 15.70 19.15 2.20
CA HIS A 511 15.91 20.59 2.34
C HIS A 511 14.86 21.39 1.58
N GLU A 512 14.62 21.03 0.31
CA GLU A 512 13.62 21.73 -0.51
C GLU A 512 12.21 21.55 0.03
N TYR A 513 11.81 20.34 0.44
CA TYR A 513 10.50 20.13 1.04
C TYR A 513 10.33 20.89 2.36
N ALA A 514 11.40 21.04 3.14
CA ALA A 514 11.42 21.79 4.38
C ALA A 514 11.12 23.29 4.21
N HIS A 515 11.42 23.88 3.05
CA HIS A 515 10.91 25.22 2.72
C HIS A 515 9.38 25.23 2.65
N GLY A 516 8.77 24.18 2.10
CA GLY A 516 7.33 23.96 2.13
C GLY A 516 6.77 23.96 3.55
N ILE A 517 7.32 23.10 4.42
CA ILE A 517 6.90 22.92 5.81
C ILE A 517 7.06 24.23 6.60
N SER A 518 8.26 24.81 6.61
CA SER A 518 8.58 25.99 7.42
C SER A 518 7.78 27.22 7.01
N ILE A 519 7.56 27.43 5.71
CA ILE A 519 6.79 28.57 5.19
C ILE A 519 5.29 28.41 5.43
N ARG A 520 4.72 27.19 5.33
CA ARG A 520 3.29 26.97 5.60
C ARG A 520 2.95 27.09 7.08
N LEU A 521 3.83 26.62 7.97
CA LEU A 521 3.61 26.70 9.42
C LEU A 521 3.81 28.13 9.96
N THR A 522 4.87 28.82 9.52
CA THR A 522 5.22 30.14 10.09
C THR A 522 4.22 31.23 9.71
N GLY A 523 3.55 31.80 10.71
CA GLY A 523 2.54 32.83 10.48
C GLY A 523 1.21 32.30 9.92
N GLY A 524 1.07 30.97 9.88
CA GLY A 524 -0.13 30.24 9.48
C GLY A 524 -0.25 29.95 7.97
N PRO A 525 -1.02 28.91 7.59
CA PRO A 525 -1.06 28.37 6.23
C PRO A 525 -1.43 29.36 5.13
N ALA A 526 -2.23 30.38 5.46
CA ALA A 526 -2.68 31.39 4.53
C ALA A 526 -1.62 32.45 4.17
N ASN A 527 -0.44 32.44 4.82
CA ASN A 527 0.56 33.50 4.70
C ASN A 527 1.99 32.99 4.48
N SER A 528 2.37 32.81 3.21
CA SER A 528 3.74 32.39 2.84
C SER A 528 4.79 33.52 2.82
N GLY A 529 4.45 34.73 3.27
CA GLY A 529 5.36 35.88 3.25
C GLY A 529 6.33 35.95 4.44
N CYS A 530 6.25 35.01 5.38
CA CYS A 530 6.86 35.16 6.70
C CYS A 530 8.36 34.85 6.77
N LEU A 531 8.91 34.08 5.83
CA LEU A 531 10.34 33.69 5.81
C LEU A 531 11.08 34.22 4.58
N GLY A 532 10.67 35.37 4.03
CA GLY A 532 11.21 35.83 2.74
C GLY A 532 12.61 36.46 2.77
N TRP A 533 13.05 37.04 3.90
CA TRP A 533 14.23 37.93 3.93
C TRP A 533 14.94 37.92 5.28
N GLY A 534 16.20 38.38 5.28
CA GLY A 534 16.95 38.68 6.50
C GLY A 534 17.20 37.46 7.38
N GLU A 535 17.06 37.61 8.70
CA GLU A 535 17.18 36.50 9.65
C GLU A 535 16.11 35.44 9.44
N ALA A 536 14.85 35.85 9.22
CA ALA A 536 13.74 34.92 8.98
C ALA A 536 13.99 34.02 7.75
N GLY A 537 14.41 34.62 6.62
CA GLY A 537 14.79 33.83 5.44
C GLY A 537 16.04 32.99 5.66
N GLY A 538 17.00 33.47 6.45
CA GLY A 538 18.13 32.66 6.90
C GLY A 538 17.70 31.43 7.68
N MET A 539 16.80 31.57 8.66
CA MET A 539 16.26 30.43 9.40
C MET A 539 15.48 29.47 8.50
N GLY A 540 14.79 29.98 7.46
CA GLY A 540 14.20 29.18 6.38
C GLY A 540 15.19 28.17 5.78
N GLU A 541 16.40 28.62 5.43
CA GLU A 541 17.49 27.74 4.97
C GLU A 541 17.99 26.81 6.08
N GLY A 542 18.09 27.32 7.31
CA GLY A 542 18.59 26.54 8.45
C GLY A 542 17.68 25.39 8.87
N TRP A 543 16.35 25.54 8.81
CA TRP A 543 15.42 24.43 9.06
C TRP A 543 15.53 23.35 7.98
N GLY A 544 15.76 23.73 6.72
CA GLY A 544 15.99 22.77 5.64
C GLY A 544 17.23 21.91 5.87
N ASP A 545 18.36 22.55 6.16
CA ASP A 545 19.60 21.86 6.49
C ASP A 545 19.45 21.00 7.76
N PHE A 546 18.75 21.51 8.78
CA PHE A 546 18.52 20.78 10.02
C PHE A 546 17.71 19.50 9.78
N PHE A 547 16.56 19.58 9.09
CA PHE A 547 15.73 18.40 8.79
C PHE A 547 16.49 17.39 7.91
N ALA A 548 17.17 17.87 6.86
CA ALA A 548 18.01 17.01 6.02
C ALA A 548 19.10 16.30 6.82
N THR A 549 19.73 17.01 7.76
CA THR A 549 20.83 16.47 8.59
C THR A 549 20.35 15.46 9.61
N ILE A 550 19.25 15.71 10.32
CA ILE A 550 18.80 14.78 11.38
C ILE A 550 18.16 13.51 10.81
N LEU A 551 17.46 13.60 9.68
CA LEU A 551 16.76 12.45 9.10
C LEU A 551 17.69 11.42 8.44
N ARG A 552 18.96 11.79 8.19
CA ARG A 552 20.03 10.87 7.75
C ARG A 552 20.90 10.34 8.89
N MET A 553 20.64 10.74 10.14
CA MET A 553 21.40 10.21 11.27
C MET A 553 21.02 8.77 11.58
N LYS A 554 22.03 8.00 11.97
CA LYS A 554 21.93 6.59 12.31
C LYS A 554 22.02 6.43 13.82
N GLN A 555 21.49 5.33 14.34
CA GLN A 555 21.55 5.01 15.76
C GLN A 555 23.00 4.88 16.30
N SER A 556 23.96 4.61 15.43
CA SER A 556 25.39 4.54 15.78
C SER A 556 26.07 5.89 15.92
N ASP A 557 25.45 6.97 15.43
CA ASP A 557 26.02 8.30 15.50
C ASP A 557 25.96 8.85 16.93
N ILE A 558 26.95 9.65 17.27
CA ILE A 558 27.08 10.30 18.58
C ILE A 558 27.34 11.79 18.38
N ASN A 559 27.29 12.58 19.45
CA ASN A 559 27.42 14.04 19.40
C ASN A 559 28.72 14.58 18.76
N THR A 560 29.73 13.75 18.50
CA THR A 560 30.94 14.12 17.75
C THR A 560 30.80 13.94 16.23
N ALA A 561 29.66 13.45 15.74
CA ALA A 561 29.41 13.29 14.32
C ALA A 561 29.47 14.65 13.59
N VAL A 562 29.90 14.60 12.34
CA VAL A 562 30.13 15.76 11.48
C VAL A 562 29.35 15.57 10.20
N TYR A 563 28.44 16.49 9.88
CA TYR A 563 27.57 16.38 8.70
C TYR A 563 27.76 17.56 7.74
N PRO A 564 28.29 17.31 6.54
CA PRO A 564 28.20 18.26 5.45
C PRO A 564 26.85 18.17 4.73
N MET A 565 26.49 19.23 3.99
CA MET A 565 25.32 19.26 3.10
C MET A 565 25.73 19.26 1.64
N GLY A 566 25.05 18.49 0.78
CA GLY A 566 25.27 18.50 -0.67
C GLY A 566 26.60 17.89 -1.12
N SER A 567 27.24 17.06 -0.29
CA SER A 567 28.58 16.52 -0.58
C SER A 567 28.60 15.61 -1.79
N TYR A 568 27.56 14.81 -1.98
CA TYR A 568 27.49 13.97 -3.17
C TYR A 568 27.31 14.87 -4.39
N ALA A 569 26.24 15.63 -4.50
CA ALA A 569 25.96 16.42 -5.68
C ALA A 569 27.11 17.38 -6.06
N ASN A 570 27.76 18.00 -5.06
CA ASN A 570 28.86 18.95 -5.26
C ASN A 570 30.24 18.31 -5.56
N GLY A 571 30.38 16.97 -5.51
CA GLY A 571 31.65 16.31 -5.78
C GLY A 571 32.60 16.17 -4.58
N GLY A 572 32.12 16.43 -3.35
CA GLY A 572 32.87 16.41 -2.11
C GLY A 572 32.56 17.62 -1.22
N GLU A 573 33.31 17.79 -0.12
CA GLU A 573 33.41 18.91 0.85
C GLU A 573 32.13 19.60 1.39
N GLY A 574 30.96 19.37 0.81
CA GLY A 574 29.72 20.07 1.09
C GLY A 574 29.62 21.45 0.43
N ILE A 575 28.47 22.10 0.62
CA ILE A 575 28.16 23.43 0.04
C ILE A 575 28.10 24.56 1.09
N ARG A 576 28.16 24.22 2.39
CA ARG A 576 28.16 25.17 3.50
C ARG A 576 29.59 25.48 3.93
N ARG A 577 29.81 26.58 4.65
CA ARG A 577 31.15 27.02 5.05
C ARG A 577 31.82 26.07 6.04
N TYR A 578 31.03 25.53 6.94
CA TYR A 578 31.44 24.56 7.94
C TYR A 578 30.46 23.40 7.93
N PRO A 579 30.93 22.16 8.12
CA PRO A 579 30.02 21.05 8.38
C PRO A 579 29.41 21.19 9.78
N TYR A 580 28.20 20.67 9.96
CA TYR A 580 27.50 20.69 11.25
C TYR A 580 28.21 19.82 12.26
N SER A 581 28.53 20.39 13.44
CA SER A 581 29.31 19.71 14.45
C SER A 581 29.23 20.40 15.81
N THR A 582 29.02 19.63 16.88
CA THR A 582 29.03 20.17 18.25
C THR A 582 30.42 20.65 18.71
N ASN A 583 31.47 20.42 17.91
CA ASN A 583 32.82 20.90 18.17
C ASN A 583 33.01 22.31 17.59
N SER A 584 33.22 23.29 18.48
CA SER A 584 33.39 24.71 18.13
C SER A 584 34.66 25.02 17.31
N THR A 585 35.58 24.06 17.18
CA THR A 585 36.74 24.18 16.28
C THR A 585 36.38 23.78 14.86
N THR A 586 35.57 22.73 14.71
CA THR A 586 35.09 22.24 13.41
C THR A 586 34.08 23.22 12.81
N ASN A 587 33.13 23.68 13.62
CA ASN A 587 32.21 24.74 13.27
C ASN A 587 32.28 25.86 14.32
N PRO A 588 32.90 27.02 14.04
CA PRO A 588 33.04 28.12 14.99
C PRO A 588 31.83 29.06 15.03
N SER A 589 30.72 28.72 14.36
CA SER A 589 29.58 29.62 14.22
C SER A 589 28.95 29.98 15.57
N THR A 590 28.76 31.28 15.80
CA THR A 590 27.96 31.87 16.89
C THR A 590 27.00 32.92 16.30
N TYR A 591 26.01 33.39 17.07
CA TYR A 591 25.06 34.41 16.61
C TYR A 591 25.75 35.65 16.00
N LYS A 592 26.84 36.12 16.62
CA LYS A 592 27.63 37.27 16.17
C LYS A 592 28.40 37.04 14.87
N ILE A 593 28.68 35.80 14.46
CA ILE A 593 29.40 35.52 13.22
C ILE A 593 28.69 36.13 12.00
N MET A 594 27.36 36.28 12.08
CA MET A 594 26.51 36.84 11.04
C MET A 594 26.76 38.32 10.74
N ASP A 595 27.50 39.04 11.60
CA ASP A 595 27.93 40.42 11.32
C ASP A 595 29.10 40.47 10.31
N GLY A 596 29.71 39.31 10.02
CA GLY A 596 30.80 39.18 9.06
C GLY A 596 30.34 39.38 7.60
N PRO A 597 31.24 39.85 6.71
CA PRO A 597 30.92 40.11 5.31
C PRO A 597 30.58 38.85 4.49
N ALA A 598 30.78 37.66 5.06
CA ALA A 598 30.37 36.40 4.43
C ALA A 598 28.88 36.06 4.61
N TYR A 599 28.17 36.77 5.50
CA TYR A 599 26.84 36.37 5.99
C TYR A 599 25.68 37.24 5.47
N TRP A 600 25.87 37.90 4.32
CA TRP A 600 24.82 38.73 3.70
C TRP A 600 23.67 37.91 3.09
N GLY A 601 23.96 36.73 2.54
CA GLY A 601 22.97 35.82 1.96
C GLY A 601 22.16 35.06 3.01
N VAL A 602 21.00 34.53 2.62
CA VAL A 602 20.15 33.69 3.49
C VAL A 602 20.81 32.35 3.81
N HIS A 603 21.41 31.68 2.83
CA HIS A 603 22.13 30.41 3.05
C HIS A 603 23.21 30.50 4.14
N ALA A 604 23.99 31.58 4.12
CA ALA A 604 25.04 31.81 5.12
C ALA A 604 24.46 32.07 6.52
N LYS A 605 23.29 32.72 6.64
CA LYS A 605 22.62 32.83 7.94
C LYS A 605 22.01 31.50 8.37
N GLY A 606 21.52 30.71 7.41
CA GLY A 606 20.95 29.39 7.64
C GLY A 606 21.92 28.40 8.27
N GLU A 607 23.17 28.35 7.82
CA GLU A 607 24.19 27.48 8.44
C GLU A 607 24.42 27.80 9.94
N VAL A 608 24.20 29.05 10.37
CA VAL A 608 24.30 29.43 11.79
C VAL A 608 23.09 28.92 12.57
N TRP A 609 21.88 29.02 12.00
CA TRP A 609 20.66 28.53 12.64
C TRP A 609 20.62 26.99 12.73
N ALA A 610 20.96 26.30 11.63
CA ALA A 610 21.06 24.85 11.60
C ALA A 610 22.07 24.33 12.62
N GLU A 611 23.22 24.99 12.78
CA GLU A 611 24.21 24.64 13.81
C GLU A 611 23.65 24.82 15.24
N MET A 612 22.87 25.85 15.51
CA MET A 612 22.19 26.01 16.81
C MET A 612 21.18 24.90 17.08
N LEU A 613 20.40 24.51 16.07
CA LEU A 613 19.47 23.37 16.18
C LEU A 613 20.21 22.03 16.31
N TYR A 614 21.38 21.88 15.69
CA TYR A 614 22.23 20.70 15.81
C TYR A 614 22.71 20.49 17.26
N GLU A 615 23.09 21.56 17.95
CA GLU A 615 23.43 21.51 19.39
C GLU A 615 22.22 21.11 20.24
N MET A 616 21.04 21.65 19.93
CA MET A 616 19.80 21.31 20.63
C MET A 616 19.41 19.84 20.43
N TYR A 617 19.50 19.36 19.20
CA TYR A 617 19.24 17.97 18.85
C TYR A 617 20.13 17.02 19.64
N TRP A 618 21.45 17.24 19.62
CA TRP A 618 22.36 16.38 20.38
C TRP A 618 22.18 16.48 21.89
N ALA A 619 21.86 17.66 22.41
CA ALA A 619 21.53 17.81 23.82
C ALA A 619 20.33 16.94 24.23
N LEU A 620 19.29 16.86 23.39
CA LEU A 620 18.11 16.02 23.62
C LEU A 620 18.43 14.53 23.42
N VAL A 621 19.18 14.17 22.37
CA VAL A 621 19.59 12.77 22.12
C VAL A 621 20.50 12.24 23.23
N ASP A 622 21.44 13.04 23.73
CA ASP A 622 22.29 12.65 24.85
C ASP A 622 21.47 12.44 26.14
N ALA A 623 20.36 13.17 26.30
CA ALA A 623 19.49 13.09 27.48
C ALA A 623 18.48 11.91 27.42
N TYR A 624 17.98 11.59 26.23
CA TYR A 624 16.84 10.67 26.04
C TYR A 624 17.12 9.47 25.11
N GLY A 625 18.31 9.41 24.51
CA GLY A 625 18.66 8.40 23.53
C GLY A 625 18.07 8.66 22.14
N PHE A 626 18.40 7.76 21.21
CA PHE A 626 17.97 7.79 19.82
C PHE A 626 17.06 6.58 19.52
N THR A 627 15.99 6.79 18.76
CA THR A 627 15.19 5.71 18.16
C THR A 627 15.25 5.76 16.63
N PRO A 628 15.41 4.61 15.94
CA PRO A 628 15.26 4.55 14.49
C PRO A 628 13.80 4.68 14.03
N ASP A 629 12.83 4.54 14.93
CA ASP A 629 11.40 4.66 14.62
C ASP A 629 10.94 6.12 14.63
N TRP A 630 11.21 6.80 13.52
CA TRP A 630 10.81 8.19 13.29
C TRP A 630 9.28 8.37 13.15
N PHE A 631 8.56 7.35 12.69
CA PHE A 631 7.13 7.44 12.39
C PHE A 631 6.24 7.29 13.62
N SER A 632 6.75 6.74 14.71
CA SER A 632 6.04 6.73 16.00
C SER A 632 5.72 8.11 16.55
N ALA A 633 6.47 9.14 16.13
CA ALA A 633 6.47 10.48 16.72
C ALA A 633 6.56 10.45 18.26
N SER A 634 7.27 9.46 18.82
CA SER A 634 7.41 9.31 20.27
C SER A 634 8.15 10.51 20.88
N HIS A 635 7.70 11.00 22.03
CA HIS A 635 8.40 12.05 22.78
C HIS A 635 9.42 11.48 23.79
N ASP A 636 9.57 10.15 23.85
CA ASP A 636 10.46 9.49 24.83
C ASP A 636 11.92 9.45 24.38
N HIS A 637 12.19 9.72 23.11
CA HIS A 637 13.53 9.71 22.53
C HIS A 637 13.90 11.11 22.03
N GLY A 638 15.19 11.45 22.12
CA GLY A 638 15.66 12.81 21.89
C GLY A 638 15.55 13.27 20.45
N ASN A 639 15.71 12.37 19.48
CA ASN A 639 15.68 12.70 18.06
C ASN A 639 14.26 13.03 17.57
N THR A 640 13.28 12.22 17.95
CA THR A 640 11.86 12.45 17.64
C THR A 640 11.29 13.62 18.44
N LEU A 641 11.68 13.78 19.71
CA LEU A 641 11.33 14.98 20.50
C LEU A 641 11.92 16.25 19.88
N ALA A 642 13.17 16.26 19.45
CA ALA A 642 13.79 17.41 18.79
C ALA A 642 13.03 17.83 17.52
N LEU A 643 12.63 16.86 16.69
CA LEU A 643 11.82 17.12 15.50
C LEU A 643 10.45 17.71 15.87
N GLN A 644 9.74 17.12 16.85
CA GLN A 644 8.45 17.64 17.32
C GLN A 644 8.55 19.09 17.82
N LEU A 645 9.54 19.39 18.67
CA LEU A 645 9.72 20.74 19.23
C LEU A 645 10.00 21.80 18.15
N VAL A 646 10.72 21.44 17.08
CA VAL A 646 10.97 22.36 15.96
C VAL A 646 9.71 22.58 15.13
N VAL A 647 8.94 21.53 14.84
CA VAL A 647 7.67 21.64 14.10
C VAL A 647 6.63 22.46 14.88
N ASP A 648 6.51 22.23 16.18
CA ASP A 648 5.65 23.03 17.05
C ASP A 648 6.15 24.48 17.16
N GLY A 649 7.47 24.68 17.29
CA GLY A 649 8.08 26.01 17.31
C GLY A 649 7.79 26.83 16.05
N LEU A 650 7.85 26.20 14.87
CA LEU A 650 7.47 26.82 13.58
C LEU A 650 6.00 27.28 13.58
N SER A 651 5.12 26.56 14.26
CA SER A 651 3.70 26.88 14.37
C SER A 651 3.40 27.98 15.41
N LEU A 652 4.25 28.11 16.42
CA LEU A 652 4.09 29.09 17.52
C LEU A 652 4.73 30.45 17.24
N GLN A 653 5.81 30.47 16.47
CA GLN A 653 6.59 31.69 16.24
C GLN A 653 5.82 32.76 15.44
N PRO A 654 6.13 34.06 15.63
CA PRO A 654 5.49 35.12 14.86
C PRO A 654 5.92 35.09 13.39
N CYS A 655 5.17 35.80 12.55
CA CYS A 655 5.60 36.08 11.18
C CYS A 655 6.88 36.94 11.18
N ARG A 656 7.86 36.59 10.34
CA ARG A 656 9.18 37.24 10.25
C ARG A 656 9.94 37.21 11.59
N PRO A 657 10.13 36.02 12.18
CA PRO A 657 10.79 35.89 13.47
C PRO A 657 12.27 36.27 13.39
N SER A 658 12.80 36.81 14.48
CA SER A 658 14.25 36.83 14.76
C SER A 658 14.72 35.47 15.29
N PHE A 659 16.04 35.27 15.38
CA PHE A 659 16.60 34.06 16.00
C PHE A 659 16.10 33.87 17.45
N MET A 660 15.96 34.97 18.19
CA MET A 660 15.44 34.93 19.57
C MET A 660 13.98 34.50 19.62
N ASP A 661 13.14 35.01 18.69
CA ASP A 661 11.73 34.62 18.63
C ASP A 661 11.58 33.12 18.32
N ALA A 662 12.36 32.61 17.37
CA ALA A 662 12.34 31.18 17.00
C ALA A 662 12.85 30.27 18.14
N ARG A 663 13.94 30.67 18.81
CA ARG A 663 14.43 29.99 20.03
C ARG A 663 13.34 29.92 21.11
N ASP A 664 12.74 31.07 21.40
CA ASP A 664 11.74 31.17 22.47
C ASP A 664 10.48 30.37 22.11
N ALA A 665 10.10 30.31 20.83
CA ALA A 665 9.00 29.47 20.34
C ALA A 665 9.28 27.96 20.54
N ILE A 666 10.51 27.49 20.28
CA ILE A 666 10.90 26.09 20.53
C ILE A 666 10.89 25.77 22.03
N ILE A 667 11.36 26.68 22.87
CA ILE A 667 11.32 26.51 24.33
C ILE A 667 9.87 26.54 24.83
N GLN A 668 9.01 27.36 24.25
CA GLN A 668 7.58 27.38 24.54
C GLN A 668 6.89 26.09 24.11
N ALA A 669 7.28 25.51 22.96
CA ALA A 669 6.80 24.21 22.52
C ALA A 669 7.10 23.13 23.56
N ASP A 670 8.31 23.11 24.14
CA ASP A 670 8.65 22.18 25.21
C ASP A 670 7.83 22.42 26.49
N GLU A 671 7.56 23.68 26.83
CA GLU A 671 6.71 24.02 27.96
C GLU A 671 5.28 23.47 27.79
N VAL A 672 4.72 23.58 26.59
CA VAL A 672 3.37 23.05 26.28
C VAL A 672 3.36 21.53 26.20
N LEU A 673 4.35 20.93 25.55
CA LEU A 673 4.37 19.50 25.24
C LEU A 673 4.79 18.64 26.43
N THR A 674 5.79 19.07 27.18
CA THR A 674 6.42 18.27 28.25
C THR A 674 6.29 18.90 29.65
N GLY A 675 5.64 20.06 29.76
CA GLY A 675 5.62 20.85 30.99
C GLY A 675 6.94 21.55 31.28
N GLY A 676 7.81 21.72 30.26
CA GLY A 676 9.07 22.45 30.37
C GLY A 676 10.20 21.62 30.97
N LYS A 677 10.12 20.29 30.87
CA LYS A 677 11.10 19.35 31.42
C LYS A 677 12.51 19.60 30.86
N ASN A 678 12.60 20.12 29.63
CA ASN A 678 13.86 20.32 28.92
C ASN A 678 14.33 21.78 28.93
N HIS A 679 13.62 22.67 29.62
CA HIS A 679 13.87 24.12 29.59
C HIS A 679 15.36 24.49 29.75
N CYS A 680 16.05 23.93 30.76
CA CYS A 680 17.45 24.25 30.99
C CYS A 680 18.41 23.59 29.98
N LEU A 681 18.03 22.46 29.41
CA LEU A 681 18.81 21.76 28.38
C LEU A 681 18.78 22.57 27.08
N LEU A 682 17.59 22.99 26.66
CA LEU A 682 17.38 23.82 25.46
C LEU A 682 18.12 25.16 25.57
N TRP A 683 17.95 25.88 26.68
CA TRP A 683 18.65 27.15 26.90
C TRP A 683 20.17 27.02 26.81
N LYS A 684 20.74 25.95 27.39
CA LYS A 684 22.19 25.71 27.33
C LYS A 684 22.67 25.42 25.90
N ALA A 685 21.90 24.67 25.12
CA ALA A 685 22.23 24.37 23.73
C ALA A 685 22.31 25.66 22.88
N PHE A 686 21.28 26.52 22.95
CA PHE A 686 21.29 27.80 22.24
C PHE A 686 22.37 28.75 22.75
N ALA A 687 22.55 28.83 24.08
CA ALA A 687 23.56 29.68 24.69
C ALA A 687 24.99 29.28 24.27
N LYS A 688 25.28 27.98 24.07
CA LYS A 688 26.59 27.51 23.57
C LYS A 688 27.02 28.17 22.26
N ARG A 689 26.05 28.59 21.44
CA ARG A 689 26.26 29.24 20.13
C ARG A 689 25.94 30.74 20.15
N GLY A 690 25.94 31.36 21.33
CA GLY A 690 25.79 32.81 21.49
C GLY A 690 24.34 33.31 21.48
N LEU A 691 23.33 32.42 21.49
CA LEU A 691 21.91 32.77 21.51
C LEU A 691 21.28 32.62 22.91
N GLY A 692 22.03 32.97 23.95
CA GLY A 692 21.61 32.98 25.35
C GLY A 692 20.67 34.14 25.72
N VAL A 693 20.39 34.29 27.01
CA VAL A 693 19.31 35.17 27.53
C VAL A 693 19.46 36.65 27.15
N ASP A 694 20.69 37.14 27.03
CA ASP A 694 20.99 38.55 26.72
C ASP A 694 21.38 38.77 25.25
N ALA A 695 21.22 37.75 24.40
CA ALA A 695 21.49 37.86 22.97
C ALA A 695 20.56 38.89 22.34
N LYS A 696 21.11 39.77 21.50
CA LYS A 696 20.36 40.88 20.92
C LYS A 696 20.95 41.38 19.61
N ILE A 697 20.10 42.02 18.83
CA ILE A 697 20.46 42.76 17.62
C ILE A 697 20.15 44.25 17.81
N ARG A 698 21.06 45.13 17.38
CA ARG A 698 20.87 46.59 17.38
C ARG A 698 20.89 47.12 15.95
N GLY A 699 19.91 47.97 15.63
CA GLY A 699 19.83 48.59 14.30
C GLY A 699 19.49 47.55 13.23
N ASP A 700 18.58 46.64 13.57
CA ASP A 700 18.07 45.63 12.66
C ASP A 700 17.44 46.29 11.43
N THR A 701 17.60 45.63 10.29
CA THR A 701 17.03 46.11 9.01
C THR A 701 16.21 45.00 8.36
N PRO A 702 15.22 45.34 7.51
CA PRO A 702 14.39 44.34 6.83
C PRO A 702 15.17 43.30 6.00
N TRP A 703 16.41 43.62 5.59
CA TRP A 703 17.28 42.76 4.79
C TRP A 703 18.24 41.90 5.65
N GLY A 704 18.07 41.92 6.99
CA GLY A 704 18.86 41.11 7.94
C GLY A 704 20.18 41.72 8.39
N GLY A 705 20.42 43.00 8.12
CA GLY A 705 21.51 43.76 8.72
C GLY A 705 21.23 44.11 10.19
N GLY A 706 22.25 44.57 10.89
CA GLY A 706 22.22 44.91 12.32
C GLY A 706 23.54 44.51 12.98
N ILE A 707 23.73 44.90 14.24
CA ILE A 707 24.90 44.51 15.04
C ILE A 707 24.45 43.55 16.12
N ARG A 708 24.97 42.32 16.09
CA ARG A 708 24.61 41.24 16.99
C ARG A 708 25.55 41.16 18.18
N THR A 709 24.98 40.79 19.32
CA THR A 709 25.72 40.52 20.56
C THR A 709 25.45 39.09 20.98
N ASP A 710 26.51 38.29 21.08
CA ASP A 710 26.42 36.95 21.67
C ASP A 710 26.08 37.05 23.15
N SER A 711 25.28 36.10 23.62
CA SER A 711 25.14 35.77 25.04
C SER A 711 25.34 34.26 25.21
N PHE A 712 26.21 33.87 26.12
CA PHE A 712 26.49 32.47 26.45
C PHE A 712 25.81 32.03 27.76
N ASP A 713 24.97 32.90 28.30
CA ASP A 713 24.29 32.69 29.57
C ASP A 713 22.92 32.04 29.37
N ALA A 714 22.64 31.03 30.19
CA ALA A 714 21.29 30.50 30.39
C ALA A 714 20.54 31.27 31.51
N PRO A 715 19.20 31.14 31.63
CA PRO A 715 18.45 31.73 32.74
C PRO A 715 19.02 31.34 34.09
N THR A 716 18.94 32.21 35.09
CA THR A 716 19.57 31.99 36.41
C THR A 716 19.18 30.65 37.04
N LYS A 717 17.93 30.20 36.86
CA LYS A 717 17.44 28.89 37.35
C LYS A 717 18.13 27.67 36.70
N CYS A 718 18.85 27.87 35.60
CA CYS A 718 19.56 26.85 34.84
C CYS A 718 21.07 26.87 35.02
N ARG A 719 21.60 27.88 35.71
CA ARG A 719 23.03 28.01 36.05
C ARG A 719 23.37 27.07 37.21
N ALA A 720 24.59 26.53 37.22
CA ALA A 720 25.02 25.72 38.35
C ALA A 720 25.26 26.63 39.58
N PRO A 721 25.14 26.13 40.82
CA PRO A 721 25.39 26.94 42.01
C PRO A 721 26.79 27.58 42.08
N SER A 722 27.76 27.09 41.29
CA SER A 722 29.13 27.61 41.20
C SER A 722 29.32 28.82 40.31
N ASP A 723 28.33 29.22 39.50
CA ASP A 723 28.46 30.33 38.54
C ASP A 723 28.13 31.71 39.16
N ASN A 724 27.88 31.76 40.48
CA ASN A 724 27.57 32.99 41.23
C ASN A 724 28.79 33.72 41.81
N ASP A 725 30.01 33.20 41.66
CA ASP A 725 31.24 33.83 42.17
C ASP A 725 32.10 34.39 41.03
N SER A 726 31.62 35.44 40.38
CA SER A 726 32.47 36.45 39.72
C SER A 726 31.65 37.71 39.43
N ALA A 727 31.33 38.44 40.51
CA ALA A 727 30.92 39.84 40.47
C ALA A 727 32.11 40.75 40.72
#